data_AF-A0A927RZY7-F1
#
_entry.id   AF-A0A927RZY7-F1
#
_cell.length_a   1.000
_cell.length_b   1.000
_cell.length_c   1.000
_cell.angle_alpha   90.00
_cell.angle_beta   90.00
_cell.angle_gamma   90.00
#
_symmetry.space_group_name_H-M   'P 1'
#
loop_
_entity.id
_entity.type
_entity.pdbx_description
1 polymer ?
#
loop_
_entity_poly.entity_id
_entity_poly.type
_entity_poly.pdbx_seq_one_letter_code
_entity_poly.pdbx_strand_id
1 'polypeptide(L)'
;NYEITCLYGTLTVTPMPITLYTGSKLSKVYDGTPLRGDVSACSFVGEKTPLEGHEATITLSGEQTEVGESENLVASVVIVDKNNEDRDVTFNYDITYQTNVLVVEKRKITITSGNGQWPYDGTEHTNPVCEVTSRYKVVSGQVLDVDVTGAITEVGETANTVNEHIIYLDDTRTVDVTYNYDVTVIVGTLRVTEAEGTDDSDDGDGNFLGGEMDGKIGTGGTIPDKNTIVAQVYSDKSGTVYLRQYSKGEYQGNRWASATAYTDLLDGKYSMNYLTGIALENSSQAEKAEMKIYPKIPSAAGYMLPTYLDNSESLYDVQTNDVYNSGTKVEYYKMYYFPYDYAFDDTPVTMNNLGDYTANENNYRRFINKDNKQYKSLPNETKAAMDVIIAEQGWERSSTGDDRELIAEVAAYVRKVKGYDLRYDTALDEQPDIAVAFLTDPQFKTGICQHYATSATVLFRALGFPARYTCGYAVKTKAGEEVDVSAMEAHAWVEVYLTGIGWVTVEVTGGGGGPGVPGDGEPEIPGDDEEEPTNPDKIATIMLSPKKLKKLYDGTPLVPTENDVTCKVNKTQELADLIADGTIGSYEYVLEGSQTDAGISLWSADLKLFDVNGVDISDKFSIDNTKTGTLHVYKYTLTVTTGGAEKTYDGTPLTNDSYTVTGLQDGDVAEVVVTGKNSGLGVAKNTCAVNILRNGELVTDEYDVQRVLGDLQVNEIAMEVKAASVEKVYDGMSLTWEDANSWTIACDGKIDGHTVYVELTGELAGDMPGECPNHIVKVTVLDENEQDVTDYYTIKTTDGTLKITAP
;
A
#
# COMPACT_ATOMS: atom_id res chain seq x y z
N ASN A 1 90.86 15.53 -49.29
CA ASN A 1 90.21 16.59 -48.50
C ASN A 1 88.84 16.88 -49.08
N TYR A 2 87.81 16.20 -48.62
CA TYR A 2 86.43 16.63 -48.82
C TYR A 2 85.79 16.72 -47.44
N GLU A 3 85.19 17.86 -47.12
CA GLU A 3 84.23 18.00 -46.03
C GLU A 3 82.91 17.39 -46.51
N ILE A 4 82.41 16.40 -45.77
CA ILE A 4 81.08 15.84 -45.99
C ILE A 4 80.16 16.50 -44.97
N THR A 5 79.25 17.33 -45.47
CA THR A 5 78.17 17.92 -44.67
C THR A 5 76.92 17.06 -44.82
N CYS A 6 76.56 16.32 -43.77
CA CYS A 6 75.30 15.58 -43.74
C CYS A 6 74.14 16.54 -43.44
N LEU A 7 73.23 16.69 -44.39
CA LEU A 7 71.93 17.34 -44.17
C LEU A 7 70.96 16.27 -43.65
N TYR A 8 70.71 16.29 -42.35
CA TYR A 8 69.69 15.45 -41.73
C TYR A 8 68.31 16.07 -41.98
N GLY A 9 67.38 15.28 -42.53
CA GLY A 9 65.97 15.66 -42.59
C GLY A 9 65.30 15.51 -41.23
N THR A 10 64.22 16.25 -41.00
CA THR A 10 63.38 16.12 -39.80
C THR A 10 62.29 15.09 -40.05
N LEU A 11 62.13 14.11 -39.16
CA LEU A 11 60.93 13.26 -39.10
C LEU A 11 59.97 13.89 -38.09
N THR A 12 58.75 14.20 -38.54
CA THR A 12 57.69 14.75 -37.69
C THR A 12 56.57 13.72 -37.56
N VAL A 13 56.21 13.37 -36.34
CA VAL A 13 55.01 12.59 -36.04
C VAL A 13 53.92 13.58 -35.65
N THR A 14 52.80 13.55 -36.35
CA THR A 14 51.63 14.37 -36.03
C THR A 14 50.67 13.58 -35.14
N PRO A 15 49.99 14.22 -34.17
CA PRO A 15 48.97 13.57 -33.36
C PRO A 15 47.88 12.90 -34.21
N MET A 16 47.35 11.77 -33.74
CA MET A 16 46.30 11.02 -34.42
C MET A 16 44.92 11.63 -34.11
N PRO A 17 44.12 12.00 -35.12
CA PRO A 17 42.78 12.54 -34.87
C PRO A 17 41.85 11.43 -34.36
N ILE A 18 41.19 11.68 -33.24
CA ILE A 18 40.15 10.81 -32.66
C ILE A 18 38.99 11.67 -32.17
N THR A 19 37.78 11.11 -32.13
CA THR A 19 36.58 11.82 -31.68
C THR A 19 36.00 11.13 -30.46
N LEU A 20 35.78 11.88 -29.38
CA LEU A 20 35.08 11.42 -28.18
C LEU A 20 33.62 11.86 -28.21
N TYR A 21 32.70 10.91 -28.13
CA TYR A 21 31.26 11.12 -28.03
C TYR A 21 30.80 10.93 -26.58
N THR A 22 30.11 11.90 -26.00
CA THR A 22 29.74 11.91 -24.57
C THR A 22 28.43 11.17 -24.24
N GLY A 23 28.03 10.18 -25.07
CA GLY A 23 26.78 9.43 -24.90
C GLY A 23 25.53 10.20 -25.34
N SER A 24 24.35 9.58 -25.26
CA SER A 24 23.06 10.16 -25.72
C SER A 24 22.58 11.34 -24.87
N LYS A 25 21.59 12.10 -25.38
CA LYS A 25 20.83 13.10 -24.60
C LYS A 25 20.33 12.49 -23.29
N LEU A 26 20.59 13.17 -22.18
CA LEU A 26 20.04 12.84 -20.87
C LEU A 26 18.99 13.86 -20.47
N SER A 27 17.89 13.39 -19.91
CA SER A 27 16.80 14.25 -19.46
C SER A 27 16.22 13.78 -18.13
N LYS A 28 15.86 14.73 -17.28
CA LYS A 28 15.08 14.46 -16.07
C LYS A 28 14.07 15.57 -15.78
N VAL A 29 13.10 15.28 -14.93
CA VAL A 29 12.22 16.30 -14.35
C VAL A 29 12.96 16.98 -13.19
N TYR A 30 12.78 18.28 -13.02
CA TYR A 30 13.38 19.03 -11.91
C TYR A 30 13.11 18.36 -10.56
N ASP A 31 14.19 18.09 -9.82
CA ASP A 31 14.19 17.41 -8.52
C ASP A 31 15.09 18.12 -7.49
N GLY A 32 15.63 19.29 -7.84
CA GLY A 32 16.57 20.06 -7.01
C GLY A 32 18.00 19.54 -6.97
N THR A 33 18.31 18.44 -7.66
CA THR A 33 19.67 17.88 -7.75
C THR A 33 20.28 18.11 -9.14
N PRO A 34 21.61 18.18 -9.28
CA PRO A 34 22.24 18.30 -10.60
C PRO A 34 22.05 17.03 -11.46
N LEU A 35 21.68 17.19 -12.73
CA LEU A 35 21.83 16.14 -13.76
C LEU A 35 23.28 16.18 -14.26
N ARG A 36 23.97 15.04 -14.26
CA ARG A 36 25.36 14.89 -14.72
C ARG A 36 25.47 13.74 -15.72
N GLY A 37 26.39 13.88 -16.67
CA GLY A 37 26.69 12.83 -17.64
C GLY A 37 27.37 11.61 -17.00
N ASP A 38 27.12 10.43 -17.56
CA ASP A 38 27.81 9.20 -17.16
C ASP A 38 29.06 8.98 -18.03
N VAL A 39 30.22 8.89 -17.38
CA VAL A 39 31.50 8.60 -18.05
C VAL A 39 31.46 7.25 -18.77
N SER A 40 30.70 6.27 -18.25
CA SER A 40 30.57 4.95 -18.86
C SER A 40 29.88 4.97 -20.23
N ALA A 41 29.08 6.01 -20.50
CA ALA A 41 28.41 6.23 -21.77
C ALA A 41 29.30 6.90 -22.83
N CYS A 42 30.50 7.36 -22.45
CA CYS A 42 31.44 7.97 -23.38
C CYS A 42 32.09 6.91 -24.27
N SER A 43 32.24 7.23 -25.56
CA SER A 43 32.87 6.32 -26.51
C SER A 43 33.67 7.07 -27.57
N PHE A 44 34.79 6.48 -27.99
CA PHE A 44 35.50 6.99 -29.16
C PHE A 44 34.78 6.51 -30.42
N VAL A 45 34.42 7.47 -31.28
CA VAL A 45 33.63 7.23 -32.50
C VAL A 45 34.42 7.65 -33.73
N GLY A 46 34.06 7.07 -34.88
CA GLY A 46 34.72 7.34 -36.17
C GLY A 46 35.72 6.25 -36.57
N GLU A 47 36.51 6.53 -37.61
CA GLU A 47 37.42 5.54 -38.21
C GLU A 47 38.66 5.23 -37.36
N LYS A 48 38.98 6.08 -36.36
CA LYS A 48 40.17 5.97 -35.52
C LYS A 48 39.79 6.13 -34.05
N THR A 49 40.36 5.26 -33.23
CA THR A 49 40.22 5.22 -31.77
C THR A 49 41.61 5.22 -31.12
N PRO A 50 41.73 5.29 -29.77
CA PRO A 50 42.99 4.98 -29.10
C PRO A 50 43.57 3.65 -29.57
N LEU A 51 44.90 3.57 -29.60
CA LEU A 51 45.61 2.38 -30.09
C LEU A 51 45.43 1.23 -29.09
N GLU A 52 45.59 0.00 -29.58
CA GLU A 52 45.54 -1.19 -28.74
C GLU A 52 46.57 -1.09 -27.60
N GLY A 53 46.13 -1.32 -26.35
CA GLY A 53 46.95 -1.16 -25.15
C GLY A 53 47.01 0.27 -24.59
N HIS A 54 46.38 1.25 -25.23
CA HIS A 54 46.20 2.58 -24.66
C HIS A 54 44.80 2.72 -24.04
N GLU A 55 44.73 3.13 -22.78
CA GLU A 55 43.47 3.31 -22.06
C GLU A 55 43.21 4.78 -21.74
N ALA A 56 41.97 5.22 -21.91
CA ALA A 56 41.55 6.59 -21.66
C ALA A 56 40.79 6.71 -20.34
N THR A 57 41.17 7.69 -19.52
CA THR A 57 40.38 8.18 -18.38
C THR A 57 39.72 9.48 -18.78
N ILE A 58 38.40 9.55 -18.65
CA ILE A 58 37.57 10.69 -19.07
C ILE A 58 36.94 11.31 -17.83
N THR A 59 36.98 12.64 -17.75
CA THR A 59 36.28 13.41 -16.71
C THR A 59 35.29 14.35 -17.38
N LEU A 60 34.04 14.34 -16.93
CA LEU A 60 32.99 15.26 -17.39
C LEU A 60 32.83 16.43 -16.40
N SER A 61 32.51 17.62 -16.92
CA SER A 61 32.23 18.83 -16.11
C SER A 61 30.84 19.41 -16.36
N GLY A 62 30.08 18.89 -17.33
CA GLY A 62 28.73 19.36 -17.60
C GLY A 62 27.74 18.98 -16.50
N GLU A 63 26.95 19.96 -16.05
CA GLU A 63 25.80 19.73 -15.18
C GLU A 63 24.62 20.65 -15.52
N GLN A 64 23.41 20.20 -15.18
CA GLN A 64 22.19 21.01 -15.25
C GLN A 64 21.31 20.74 -14.03
N THR A 65 21.04 21.76 -13.21
CA THR A 65 20.20 21.63 -12.01
C THR A 65 18.82 22.26 -12.23
N GLU A 66 18.80 23.49 -12.73
CA GLU A 66 17.57 24.25 -12.97
C GLU A 66 16.96 23.90 -14.34
N VAL A 67 15.71 24.25 -14.56
CA VAL A 67 15.02 23.96 -15.83
C VAL A 67 15.72 24.63 -17.00
N GLY A 68 16.00 23.85 -18.03
CA GLY A 68 16.71 24.30 -19.22
C GLY A 68 17.57 23.19 -19.83
N GLU A 69 18.43 23.60 -20.75
CA GLU A 69 19.36 22.70 -21.46
C GLU A 69 20.79 23.23 -21.33
N SER A 70 21.75 22.34 -21.04
CA SER A 70 23.19 22.64 -21.03
C SER A 70 23.99 21.56 -21.76
N GLU A 71 25.23 21.84 -22.15
CA GLU A 71 26.10 20.84 -22.77
C GLU A 71 26.75 19.91 -21.73
N ASN A 72 26.87 18.62 -22.06
CA ASN A 72 27.64 17.64 -21.28
C ASN A 72 29.14 17.79 -21.59
N LEU A 73 29.75 18.85 -21.06
CA LEU A 73 31.15 19.21 -21.35
C LEU A 73 32.15 18.18 -20.80
N VAL A 74 33.24 17.99 -21.53
CA VAL A 74 34.39 17.16 -21.12
C VAL A 74 35.42 18.04 -20.43
N ALA A 75 35.76 17.71 -19.18
CA ALA A 75 36.74 18.42 -18.37
C ALA A 75 38.18 18.02 -18.75
N SER A 76 38.42 16.73 -18.92
CA SER A 76 39.72 16.19 -19.29
C SER A 76 39.61 14.80 -19.92
N VAL A 77 40.58 14.48 -20.78
CA VAL A 77 40.84 13.12 -21.27
C VAL A 77 42.33 12.86 -21.09
N VAL A 78 42.66 11.79 -20.37
CA VAL A 78 44.05 11.33 -20.18
C VAL A 78 44.16 9.93 -20.78
N ILE A 79 45.06 9.74 -21.74
CA ILE A 79 45.32 8.46 -22.40
C ILE A 79 46.68 7.94 -21.96
N VAL A 80 46.71 6.77 -21.33
CA VAL A 80 47.94 6.13 -20.85
C VAL A 80 48.25 4.87 -21.66
N ASP A 81 49.53 4.60 -21.88
CA ASP A 81 50.00 3.36 -22.50
C ASP A 81 50.20 2.27 -21.44
N LYS A 82 49.27 1.32 -21.36
CA LYS A 82 49.30 0.22 -20.38
C LYS A 82 50.47 -0.74 -20.60
N ASN A 83 51.06 -0.75 -21.79
CA ASN A 83 52.21 -1.58 -22.09
C ASN A 83 53.54 -0.93 -21.67
N ASN A 84 53.50 0.30 -21.15
CA ASN A 84 54.69 1.09 -20.83
C ASN A 84 54.51 1.93 -19.56
N GLU A 85 54.35 1.23 -18.42
CA GLU A 85 54.31 1.83 -17.07
C GLU A 85 53.27 2.95 -16.91
N ASP A 86 52.10 2.83 -17.55
CA ASP A 86 51.03 3.83 -17.51
C ASP A 86 51.46 5.24 -17.96
N ARG A 87 52.47 5.32 -18.84
CA ARG A 87 52.96 6.61 -19.36
C ARG A 87 51.84 7.37 -20.07
N ASP A 88 51.64 8.63 -19.67
CA ASP A 88 50.72 9.55 -20.35
C ASP A 88 51.19 9.81 -21.79
N VAL A 89 50.35 9.40 -22.73
CA VAL A 89 50.54 9.51 -24.19
C VAL A 89 49.45 10.37 -24.83
N THR A 90 48.70 11.14 -24.05
CA THR A 90 47.59 12.00 -24.51
C THR A 90 48.02 12.94 -25.63
N PHE A 91 49.23 13.49 -25.56
CA PHE A 91 49.80 14.39 -26.56
C PHE A 91 49.95 13.77 -27.96
N ASN A 92 49.87 12.44 -28.09
CA ASN A 92 49.91 11.75 -29.38
C ASN A 92 48.54 11.73 -30.09
N TYR A 93 47.51 12.31 -29.48
CA TYR A 93 46.15 12.34 -30.01
C TYR A 93 45.67 13.79 -30.20
N ASP A 94 44.97 14.03 -31.30
CA ASP A 94 44.21 15.26 -31.55
C ASP A 94 42.73 14.95 -31.30
N ILE A 95 42.24 15.31 -30.11
CA ILE A 95 40.92 14.87 -29.62
C ILE A 95 39.87 15.91 -29.96
N THR A 96 38.87 15.52 -30.75
CA THR A 96 37.67 16.32 -30.99
C THR A 96 36.52 15.81 -30.13
N TYR A 97 35.69 16.73 -29.61
CA TYR A 97 34.55 16.38 -28.76
C TYR A 97 33.23 16.52 -29.51
N GLN A 98 32.38 15.49 -29.42
CA GLN A 98 30.97 15.53 -29.79
C GLN A 98 30.15 15.44 -28.51
N THR A 99 29.83 16.59 -27.95
CA THR A 99 29.06 16.72 -26.71
C THR A 99 27.55 16.64 -26.99
N ASN A 100 26.80 15.96 -26.12
CA ASN A 100 25.33 15.98 -26.12
C ASN A 100 24.81 16.91 -25.03
N VAL A 101 23.49 17.09 -24.97
CA VAL A 101 22.83 18.00 -24.03
C VAL A 101 22.25 17.27 -22.81
N LEU A 102 22.31 17.95 -21.67
CA LEU A 102 21.63 17.65 -20.43
C LEU A 102 20.38 18.52 -20.35
N VAL A 103 19.21 17.91 -20.12
CA VAL A 103 17.93 18.63 -20.12
C VAL A 103 17.19 18.41 -18.82
N VAL A 104 16.82 19.51 -18.16
CA VAL A 104 15.94 19.48 -17.00
C VAL A 104 14.60 20.10 -17.38
N GLU A 105 13.55 19.30 -17.29
CA GLU A 105 12.19 19.70 -17.60
C GLU A 105 11.46 20.22 -16.36
N LYS A 106 10.49 21.13 -16.56
CA LYS A 106 9.69 21.69 -15.48
C LYS A 106 8.99 20.62 -14.66
N ARG A 107 9.03 20.77 -13.33
CA ARG A 107 8.28 19.94 -12.39
C ARG A 107 6.83 20.38 -12.35
N LYS A 108 5.95 19.55 -12.90
CA LYS A 108 4.51 19.84 -12.97
C LYS A 108 3.86 19.60 -11.61
N ILE A 109 3.30 20.65 -11.00
CA ILE A 109 2.51 20.54 -9.77
C ILE A 109 1.11 21.13 -9.96
N THR A 110 0.17 20.69 -9.14
CA THR A 110 -1.20 21.19 -9.12
C THR A 110 -1.52 21.61 -7.70
N ILE A 111 -2.02 22.83 -7.53
CA ILE A 111 -2.48 23.36 -6.24
C ILE A 111 -4.00 23.52 -6.29
N THR A 112 -4.68 23.20 -5.19
CA THR A 112 -6.14 23.22 -5.09
C THR A 112 -6.56 23.99 -3.85
N SER A 113 -7.31 25.08 -4.02
CA SER A 113 -7.89 25.80 -2.89
C SER A 113 -9.07 25.02 -2.29
N GLY A 114 -9.21 25.10 -0.97
CA GLY A 114 -10.19 24.33 -0.21
C GLY A 114 -11.63 24.76 -0.45
N ASN A 115 -12.57 23.87 -0.14
CA ASN A 115 -14.00 24.17 -0.15
C ASN A 115 -14.48 24.60 1.23
N GLY A 116 -15.57 25.35 1.32
CA GLY A 116 -16.17 25.74 2.60
C GLY A 116 -17.68 25.84 2.50
N GLN A 117 -18.39 25.43 3.57
CA GLN A 117 -19.84 25.54 3.63
C GLN A 117 -20.29 25.98 5.03
N TRP A 118 -21.15 26.99 5.08
CA TRP A 118 -21.68 27.53 6.33
C TRP A 118 -23.19 27.82 6.23
N PRO A 119 -23.94 27.75 7.34
CA PRO A 119 -25.27 28.37 7.40
C PRO A 119 -25.15 29.91 7.39
N TYR A 120 -26.16 30.59 6.89
CA TYR A 120 -26.19 32.06 6.84
C TYR A 120 -26.28 32.63 8.25
N ASP A 121 -25.19 33.23 8.69
CA ASP A 121 -25.06 33.88 10.00
C ASP A 121 -24.77 35.38 9.88
N GLY A 122 -24.75 35.91 8.65
CA GLY A 122 -24.42 37.30 8.34
C GLY A 122 -22.94 37.65 8.45
N THR A 123 -22.05 36.66 8.59
CA THR A 123 -20.59 36.86 8.63
C THR A 123 -19.91 36.43 7.32
N GLU A 124 -18.79 37.07 6.99
CA GLU A 124 -17.99 36.73 5.81
C GLU A 124 -17.12 35.50 6.12
N HIS A 125 -17.26 34.46 5.30
CA HIS A 125 -16.53 33.21 5.42
C HIS A 125 -15.47 33.09 4.32
N THR A 126 -14.29 32.61 4.70
CA THR A 126 -13.16 32.34 3.81
C THR A 126 -12.60 30.96 4.12
N ASN A 127 -11.93 30.32 3.16
CA ASN A 127 -11.11 29.14 3.43
C ASN A 127 -9.69 29.35 2.89
N PRO A 128 -8.70 29.67 3.75
CA PRO A 128 -7.33 29.93 3.31
C PRO A 128 -6.55 28.64 2.97
N VAL A 129 -7.14 27.46 3.15
CA VAL A 129 -6.46 26.18 2.90
C VAL A 129 -6.21 26.00 1.41
N CYS A 130 -4.99 25.65 1.05
CA CYS A 130 -4.60 25.22 -0.28
C CYS A 130 -3.68 24.01 -0.18
N GLU A 131 -3.93 22.99 -0.99
CA GLU A 131 -3.16 21.75 -0.97
C GLU A 131 -2.54 21.48 -2.34
N VAL A 132 -1.35 20.88 -2.37
CA VAL A 132 -0.77 20.36 -3.62
C VAL A 132 -1.42 19.02 -3.90
N THR A 133 -2.12 18.86 -5.02
CA THR A 133 -2.94 17.68 -5.37
C THR A 133 -2.36 16.82 -6.50
N SER A 134 -1.28 17.28 -7.15
CA SER A 134 -0.55 16.52 -8.17
C SER A 134 0.35 15.41 -7.62
N ARG A 135 0.75 14.48 -8.51
CA ARG A 135 1.78 13.44 -8.28
C ARG A 135 3.10 14.01 -7.77
N TYR A 136 3.61 15.07 -8.40
CA TYR A 136 4.79 15.76 -7.90
C TYR A 136 4.38 16.80 -6.85
N LYS A 137 5.10 16.84 -5.72
CA LYS A 137 5.05 17.94 -4.75
C LYS A 137 6.19 18.92 -5.02
N VAL A 138 6.22 20.04 -4.32
CA VAL A 138 7.44 20.85 -4.24
C VAL A 138 8.61 19.99 -3.77
N VAL A 139 9.80 20.25 -4.32
CA VAL A 139 11.03 19.54 -3.96
C VAL A 139 11.26 19.67 -2.45
N SER A 140 11.72 18.59 -1.81
CA SER A 140 11.95 18.57 -0.36
C SER A 140 12.90 19.71 0.05
N GLY A 141 12.52 20.46 1.10
CA GLY A 141 13.22 21.65 1.55
C GLY A 141 12.75 22.97 0.92
N GLN A 142 12.06 22.93 -0.23
CA GLN A 142 11.45 24.11 -0.84
C GLN A 142 10.06 24.38 -0.27
N VAL A 143 9.64 25.65 -0.29
CA VAL A 143 8.42 26.11 0.38
C VAL A 143 7.46 26.71 -0.62
N LEU A 144 6.26 26.13 -0.70
CA LEU A 144 5.16 26.70 -1.46
C LEU A 144 4.39 27.70 -0.59
N ASP A 145 4.30 28.93 -1.06
CA ASP A 145 3.48 30.00 -0.48
C ASP A 145 2.32 30.30 -1.43
N VAL A 146 1.09 30.30 -0.91
CA VAL A 146 -0.13 30.48 -1.73
C VAL A 146 -1.05 31.49 -1.07
N ASP A 147 -1.42 32.52 -1.83
CA ASP A 147 -2.41 33.53 -1.42
C ASP A 147 -3.81 33.13 -1.92
N VAL A 148 -4.67 32.71 -1.00
CA VAL A 148 -6.07 32.35 -1.28
C VAL A 148 -6.99 33.47 -0.82
N THR A 149 -7.78 34.03 -1.74
CA THR A 149 -8.52 35.29 -1.52
C THR A 149 -10.05 35.14 -1.61
N GLY A 150 -10.56 33.92 -1.77
CA GLY A 150 -12.00 33.68 -1.86
C GLY A 150 -12.74 34.01 -0.56
N ALA A 151 -13.87 34.70 -0.68
CA ALA A 151 -14.75 35.05 0.42
C ALA A 151 -16.22 35.03 0.01
N ILE A 152 -17.12 34.66 0.92
CA ILE A 152 -18.57 34.65 0.72
C ILE A 152 -19.31 35.06 2.01
N THR A 153 -20.36 35.87 1.87
CA THR A 153 -21.17 36.34 3.02
C THR A 153 -22.64 36.05 2.82
N GLU A 154 -23.15 36.25 1.59
CA GLU A 154 -24.55 36.02 1.26
C GLU A 154 -24.80 34.58 0.83
N VAL A 155 -26.04 34.11 1.02
CA VAL A 155 -26.49 32.78 0.58
C VAL A 155 -26.19 32.60 -0.91
N GLY A 156 -25.52 31.50 -1.25
CA GLY A 156 -25.06 31.22 -2.60
C GLY A 156 -23.73 30.48 -2.63
N GLU A 157 -23.10 30.46 -3.81
CA GLU A 157 -21.81 29.82 -4.04
C GLU A 157 -20.87 30.79 -4.77
N THR A 158 -19.58 30.77 -4.42
CA THR A 158 -18.52 31.52 -5.11
C THR A 158 -17.22 30.73 -5.17
N ALA A 159 -16.34 31.08 -6.11
CA ALA A 159 -15.05 30.42 -6.27
C ALA A 159 -14.08 30.84 -5.15
N ASN A 160 -13.42 29.87 -4.53
CA ASN A 160 -12.31 30.11 -3.62
C ASN A 160 -11.03 30.37 -4.42
N THR A 161 -10.77 31.62 -4.79
CA THR A 161 -9.76 31.94 -5.81
C THR A 161 -8.33 31.97 -5.23
N VAL A 162 -7.36 31.48 -5.99
CA VAL A 162 -5.92 31.66 -5.71
C VAL A 162 -5.42 32.88 -6.47
N ASN A 163 -4.89 33.85 -5.76
CA ASN A 163 -4.40 35.11 -6.31
C ASN A 163 -2.93 35.03 -6.73
N GLU A 164 -2.09 34.43 -5.88
CA GLU A 164 -0.65 34.28 -6.12
C GLU A 164 -0.15 32.92 -5.59
N HIS A 165 0.89 32.38 -6.22
CA HIS A 165 1.62 31.22 -5.73
C HIS A 165 3.12 31.39 -6.03
N ILE A 166 3.96 31.25 -5.01
CA ILE A 166 5.42 31.37 -5.13
C ILE A 166 6.06 30.17 -4.46
N ILE A 167 7.07 29.58 -5.11
CA ILE A 167 7.88 28.51 -4.55
C ILE A 167 9.25 29.07 -4.23
N TYR A 168 9.61 29.03 -2.95
CA TYR A 168 10.90 29.49 -2.46
C TYR A 168 11.87 28.32 -2.29
N LEU A 169 13.16 28.59 -2.50
CA LEU A 169 14.22 27.58 -2.36
C LEU A 169 14.27 26.97 -0.95
N ASP A 170 13.90 27.75 0.07
CA ASP A 170 13.87 27.35 1.48
C ASP A 170 12.92 28.22 2.32
N ASP A 171 12.83 27.93 3.62
CA ASP A 171 11.99 28.62 4.60
C ASP A 171 12.30 30.12 4.80
N THR A 172 13.45 30.62 4.32
CA THR A 172 13.80 32.04 4.43
C THR A 172 13.00 32.92 3.48
N ARG A 173 12.39 32.33 2.43
CA ARG A 173 11.56 33.00 1.42
C ARG A 173 12.26 34.16 0.69
N THR A 174 13.57 34.06 0.48
CA THR A 174 14.35 35.12 -0.22
C THR A 174 14.65 34.82 -1.69
N VAL A 175 14.57 33.56 -2.11
CA VAL A 175 14.91 33.11 -3.48
C VAL A 175 13.72 32.41 -4.10
N ASP A 176 13.13 33.02 -5.13
CA ASP A 176 12.02 32.46 -5.92
C ASP A 176 12.56 31.46 -6.97
N VAL A 177 12.08 30.22 -6.89
CA VAL A 177 12.41 29.10 -7.80
C VAL A 177 11.19 28.58 -8.57
N THR A 178 10.09 29.33 -8.58
CA THR A 178 8.82 28.97 -9.25
C THR A 178 9.01 28.67 -10.73
N TYR A 179 10.01 29.28 -11.39
CA TYR A 179 10.28 29.06 -12.81
C TYR A 179 10.65 27.60 -13.14
N ASN A 180 11.12 26.82 -12.16
CA ASN A 180 11.39 25.39 -12.32
C ASN A 180 10.13 24.52 -12.33
N TYR A 181 9.00 25.14 -12.01
CA TYR A 181 7.72 24.49 -11.89
C TYR A 181 6.79 24.91 -13.02
N ASP A 182 5.85 24.02 -13.27
CA ASP A 182 4.68 24.27 -14.10
C ASP A 182 3.46 24.03 -13.19
N VAL A 183 2.90 25.13 -12.68
CA VAL A 183 1.89 25.10 -11.62
C VAL A 183 0.50 25.24 -12.23
N THR A 184 -0.33 24.23 -12.04
CA THR A 184 -1.75 24.25 -12.39
C THR A 184 -2.58 24.58 -11.16
N VAL A 185 -3.54 25.50 -11.28
CA VAL A 185 -4.42 25.90 -10.18
C VAL A 185 -5.81 25.35 -10.38
N ILE A 186 -6.35 24.66 -9.37
CA ILE A 186 -7.76 24.25 -9.30
C ILE A 186 -8.43 25.08 -8.20
N VAL A 187 -9.51 25.78 -8.54
CA VAL A 187 -10.23 26.62 -7.59
C VAL A 187 -11.34 25.82 -6.89
N GLY A 188 -11.31 25.81 -5.56
CA GLY A 188 -12.40 25.30 -4.71
C GLY A 188 -13.61 26.22 -4.71
N THR A 189 -14.62 25.89 -3.92
CA THR A 189 -15.90 26.62 -3.84
C THR A 189 -16.28 26.90 -2.38
N LEU A 190 -16.72 28.13 -2.11
CA LEU A 190 -17.29 28.54 -0.84
C LEU A 190 -18.81 28.67 -0.98
N ARG A 191 -19.57 28.17 0.00
CA ARG A 191 -21.02 28.13 -0.01
C ARG A 191 -21.61 28.64 1.29
N VAL A 192 -22.62 29.50 1.20
CA VAL A 192 -23.47 29.88 2.35
C VAL A 192 -24.90 29.42 2.06
N THR A 193 -25.50 28.74 3.04
CA THR A 193 -26.86 28.15 2.97
C THR A 193 -27.85 28.95 3.81
N GLU A 194 -29.16 28.89 3.55
CA GLU A 194 -30.14 29.64 4.35
C GLU A 194 -30.13 29.18 5.83
N ALA A 195 -30.38 30.09 6.77
CA ALA A 195 -30.37 29.76 8.19
C ALA A 195 -31.58 28.90 8.57
N GLU A 196 -31.36 27.76 9.24
CA GLU A 196 -32.43 26.87 9.65
C GLU A 196 -33.37 27.52 10.68
N GLY A 197 -34.62 27.71 10.27
CA GLY A 197 -35.75 27.96 11.16
C GLY A 197 -36.27 26.64 11.71
N THR A 198 -36.56 26.62 13.01
CA THR A 198 -37.20 25.47 13.69
C THR A 198 -38.58 25.19 13.08
N ASP A 199 -38.70 24.17 12.24
CA ASP A 199 -39.95 23.39 12.12
C ASP A 199 -39.68 22.01 11.48
N ASP A 200 -40.30 20.99 12.07
CA ASP A 200 -40.30 19.60 11.62
C ASP A 200 -40.95 19.49 10.22
N SER A 201 -40.16 19.46 9.15
CA SER A 201 -40.47 18.75 7.90
C SER A 201 -39.27 18.72 6.94
N ASP A 202 -38.66 17.55 6.85
CA ASP A 202 -38.14 16.88 5.64
C ASP A 202 -37.93 17.78 4.40
N ASP A 203 -36.68 18.20 4.18
CA ASP A 203 -36.19 18.78 2.92
C ASP A 203 -34.70 18.44 2.68
N GLY A 204 -34.45 17.18 2.27
CA GLY A 204 -33.56 16.86 1.15
C GLY A 204 -32.09 17.30 1.19
N ASP A 205 -31.41 17.08 2.31
CA ASP A 205 -29.98 16.78 2.29
C ASP A 205 -29.75 15.45 1.53
N GLY A 206 -28.90 15.47 0.50
CA GLY A 206 -28.68 14.36 -0.44
C GLY A 206 -27.98 13.13 0.15
N ASN A 207 -28.53 12.59 1.24
CA ASN A 207 -28.08 11.41 1.94
C ASN A 207 -28.66 10.15 1.26
N PHE A 208 -28.12 9.82 0.09
CA PHE A 208 -28.57 8.67 -0.70
C PHE A 208 -27.79 7.41 -0.32
N LEU A 209 -28.19 6.77 0.78
CA LEU A 209 -27.93 5.38 1.24
C LEU A 209 -26.56 4.70 1.05
N GLY A 210 -25.52 5.41 0.60
CA GLY A 210 -24.19 4.85 0.38
C GLY A 210 -23.26 5.08 1.55
N GLY A 211 -23.70 4.90 2.80
CA GLY A 211 -22.93 5.25 4.00
C GLY A 211 -22.73 6.76 4.14
N GLU A 212 -22.95 7.31 5.32
CA GLU A 212 -22.56 8.68 5.59
C GLU A 212 -21.06 8.84 5.24
N MET A 213 -20.66 9.92 4.56
CA MET A 213 -19.23 10.13 4.24
C MET A 213 -18.36 10.11 5.50
N ASP A 214 -18.96 10.37 6.67
CA ASP A 214 -18.34 10.30 7.99
C ASP A 214 -17.98 8.86 8.44
N GLY A 215 -18.49 7.83 7.73
CA GLY A 215 -18.25 6.42 8.00
C GLY A 215 -19.18 5.75 9.00
N LYS A 216 -20.22 6.43 9.53
CA LYS A 216 -21.19 5.82 10.44
C LYS A 216 -21.96 4.68 9.75
N ILE A 217 -22.20 3.60 10.48
CA ILE A 217 -22.93 2.43 10.01
C ILE A 217 -24.37 2.53 10.53
N GLY A 218 -25.33 2.27 9.64
CA GLY A 218 -26.75 2.43 9.92
C GLY A 218 -27.29 3.75 9.36
N THR A 219 -28.61 3.92 9.39
CA THR A 219 -29.27 5.11 8.83
C THR A 219 -30.19 5.81 9.82
N GLY A 220 -30.25 5.33 11.07
CA GLY A 220 -31.27 5.78 12.02
C GLY A 220 -32.70 5.49 11.57
N GLY A 221 -32.90 4.59 10.59
CA GLY A 221 -34.20 4.23 10.02
C GLY A 221 -34.65 5.10 8.84
N THR A 222 -33.80 5.99 8.32
CA THR A 222 -34.09 6.79 7.12
C THR A 222 -34.08 5.91 5.88
N ILE A 223 -35.10 6.07 5.03
CA ILE A 223 -35.28 5.33 3.77
C ILE A 223 -35.30 6.36 2.63
N PRO A 224 -34.46 6.24 1.60
CA PRO A 224 -34.46 7.16 0.48
C PRO A 224 -35.73 7.10 -0.33
N ASP A 225 -36.03 8.22 -0.98
CA ASP A 225 -37.11 8.30 -1.95
C ASP A 225 -36.76 7.50 -3.21
N LYS A 226 -37.55 6.45 -3.46
CA LYS A 226 -37.53 5.61 -4.66
C LYS A 226 -37.69 6.37 -5.98
N ASN A 227 -38.25 7.58 -5.95
CA ASN A 227 -38.46 8.38 -7.14
C ASN A 227 -37.24 9.25 -7.47
N THR A 228 -36.25 9.32 -6.58
CA THR A 228 -35.03 10.07 -6.85
C THR A 228 -34.11 9.25 -7.75
N ILE A 229 -34.00 9.64 -9.02
CA ILE A 229 -33.09 9.00 -9.98
C ILE A 229 -31.70 9.62 -9.86
N VAL A 230 -30.70 8.79 -9.55
CA VAL A 230 -29.30 9.21 -9.38
C VAL A 230 -28.48 9.02 -10.65
N ALA A 231 -28.85 8.05 -11.48
CA ALA A 231 -28.22 7.78 -12.76
C ALA A 231 -29.18 7.04 -13.69
N GLN A 232 -28.81 6.99 -14.96
CA GLN A 232 -29.35 6.01 -15.90
C GLN A 232 -28.17 5.23 -16.46
N VAL A 233 -28.32 3.92 -16.63
CA VAL A 233 -27.24 3.04 -17.10
C VAL A 233 -27.69 2.19 -18.28
N TYR A 234 -26.76 1.95 -19.20
CA TYR A 234 -26.92 1.01 -20.30
C TYR A 234 -25.85 -0.07 -20.19
N SER A 235 -26.22 -1.33 -20.46
CA SER A 235 -25.26 -2.40 -20.70
C SER A 235 -25.73 -3.31 -21.84
N ASP A 236 -24.80 -3.84 -22.61
CA ASP A 236 -25.06 -4.87 -23.64
C ASP A 236 -25.31 -6.27 -23.04
N LYS A 237 -25.13 -6.44 -21.72
CA LYS A 237 -25.43 -7.67 -20.97
C LYS A 237 -26.47 -7.43 -19.88
N SER A 238 -27.33 -8.42 -19.67
CA SER A 238 -28.26 -8.45 -18.53
C SER A 238 -27.54 -9.04 -17.31
N GLY A 239 -27.82 -8.52 -16.12
CA GLY A 239 -27.21 -9.03 -14.89
C GLY A 239 -27.31 -8.03 -13.74
N THR A 240 -26.70 -8.38 -12.61
CA THR A 240 -26.49 -7.41 -11.51
C THR A 240 -25.11 -6.81 -11.67
N VAL A 241 -25.03 -5.48 -11.69
CA VAL A 241 -23.78 -4.73 -11.79
C VAL A 241 -23.60 -3.86 -10.55
N TYR A 242 -22.44 -3.99 -9.92
CA TYR A 242 -22.04 -3.18 -8.76
C TYR A 242 -21.28 -1.96 -9.24
N LEU A 243 -21.91 -0.79 -9.14
CA LEU A 243 -21.34 0.49 -9.50
C LEU A 243 -20.65 1.09 -8.26
N ARG A 244 -19.37 0.78 -8.13
CA ARG A 244 -18.49 1.25 -7.07
C ARG A 244 -18.33 2.77 -7.10
N GLN A 245 -18.41 3.40 -5.94
CA GLN A 245 -18.03 4.81 -5.75
C GLN A 245 -16.76 4.92 -4.91
N TYR A 246 -16.74 4.25 -3.76
CA TYR A 246 -15.60 4.31 -2.86
C TYR A 246 -15.53 3.11 -1.92
N SER A 247 -14.38 2.98 -1.26
CA SER A 247 -14.16 2.00 -0.19
C SER A 247 -13.63 2.67 1.07
N LYS A 248 -13.77 2.01 2.22
CA LYS A 248 -13.30 2.49 3.52
C LYS A 248 -12.16 1.65 4.07
N GLY A 249 -11.43 2.22 5.03
CA GLY A 249 -10.19 1.69 5.59
C GLY A 249 -10.41 0.98 6.92
N GLU A 250 -10.06 1.65 8.01
CA GLU A 250 -10.03 1.08 9.36
C GLU A 250 -11.43 0.94 9.97
N TYR A 251 -11.68 -0.21 10.60
CA TYR A 251 -12.92 -0.47 11.35
C TYR A 251 -12.79 -0.03 12.81
N GLN A 252 -13.76 0.73 13.29
CA GLN A 252 -13.76 1.32 14.64
C GLN A 252 -14.96 0.87 15.49
N GLY A 253 -15.52 -0.31 15.21
CA GLY A 253 -16.63 -0.91 15.96
C GLY A 253 -18.01 -0.48 15.44
N ASN A 254 -18.32 0.80 15.43
CA ASN A 254 -19.61 1.31 14.93
C ASN A 254 -19.47 2.23 13.70
N ARG A 255 -18.24 2.36 13.16
CA ARG A 255 -17.94 3.19 12.00
C ARG A 255 -16.70 2.75 11.25
N TRP A 256 -16.56 3.27 10.03
CA TRP A 256 -15.45 3.04 9.12
C TRP A 256 -14.68 4.33 8.82
N ALA A 257 -13.39 4.38 9.14
CA ALA A 257 -12.54 5.51 8.76
C ALA A 257 -12.18 5.50 7.26
N SER A 258 -11.74 6.64 6.74
CA SER A 258 -11.21 6.73 5.37
C SER A 258 -9.98 5.82 5.17
N ALA A 259 -9.86 5.23 3.98
CA ALA A 259 -8.68 4.44 3.63
C ALA A 259 -7.56 5.33 3.09
N THR A 260 -6.32 4.94 3.38
CA THR A 260 -5.13 5.52 2.75
C THR A 260 -5.06 5.05 1.29
N ALA A 261 -5.10 6.01 0.37
CA ALA A 261 -5.08 5.75 -1.06
C ALA A 261 -3.70 5.27 -1.56
N TYR A 262 -3.69 4.22 -2.36
CA TYR A 262 -2.56 3.81 -3.18
C TYR A 262 -2.63 4.50 -4.53
N THR A 263 -1.58 5.23 -4.91
CA THR A 263 -1.59 6.14 -6.07
C THR A 263 -0.66 5.73 -7.20
N ASP A 264 0.09 4.63 -7.06
CA ASP A 264 0.80 4.06 -8.21
C ASP A 264 -0.21 3.47 -9.21
N LEU A 265 0.12 3.59 -10.50
CA LEU A 265 -0.79 3.27 -11.60
C LEU A 265 -0.21 2.17 -12.50
N LEU A 266 -1.10 1.32 -13.00
CA LEU A 266 -0.86 0.41 -14.12
C LEU A 266 -0.68 1.24 -15.39
N ASP A 267 0.42 1.03 -16.11
CA ASP A 267 0.84 1.80 -17.29
C ASP A 267 0.88 3.32 -17.10
N GLY A 268 1.04 3.78 -15.85
CA GLY A 268 0.96 5.21 -15.54
C GLY A 268 -0.45 5.81 -15.72
N LYS A 269 -1.49 4.98 -15.87
CA LYS A 269 -2.85 5.41 -16.22
C LYS A 269 -3.94 4.85 -15.29
N TYR A 270 -3.99 3.54 -15.06
CA TYR A 270 -5.11 2.88 -14.36
C TYR A 270 -4.78 2.56 -12.90
N SER A 271 -5.74 2.69 -11.98
CA SER A 271 -5.53 2.26 -10.60
C SER A 271 -5.48 0.74 -10.45
N MET A 272 -5.10 0.25 -9.26
CA MET A 272 -5.01 -1.18 -9.00
C MET A 272 -6.36 -1.91 -8.97
N ASN A 273 -7.49 -1.18 -9.03
CA ASN A 273 -8.82 -1.77 -9.16
C ASN A 273 -9.06 -2.49 -10.51
N TYR A 274 -8.20 -2.25 -11.51
CA TYR A 274 -8.29 -2.88 -12.83
C TYR A 274 -7.59 -4.25 -12.90
N LEU A 275 -6.80 -4.63 -11.87
CA LEU A 275 -6.08 -5.90 -11.84
C LEU A 275 -7.02 -7.11 -12.09
N THR A 276 -8.20 -7.10 -11.48
CA THR A 276 -9.16 -8.20 -11.64
C THR A 276 -9.73 -8.27 -13.05
N GLY A 277 -9.99 -7.13 -13.70
CA GLY A 277 -10.42 -7.10 -15.10
C GLY A 277 -9.33 -7.61 -16.05
N ILE A 278 -8.07 -7.26 -15.79
CA ILE A 278 -6.91 -7.78 -16.54
C ILE A 278 -6.77 -9.30 -16.36
N ALA A 279 -6.94 -9.81 -15.13
CA ALA A 279 -6.90 -11.25 -14.86
C ALA A 279 -8.03 -12.00 -15.61
N LEU A 280 -9.25 -11.43 -15.61
CA LEU A 280 -10.39 -11.97 -16.34
C LEU A 280 -10.15 -11.97 -17.85
N GLU A 281 -9.64 -10.88 -18.42
CA GLU A 281 -9.31 -10.77 -19.84
C GLU A 281 -8.29 -11.84 -20.26
N ASN A 282 -7.17 -11.94 -19.52
CA ASN A 282 -6.11 -12.89 -19.83
C ASN A 282 -6.57 -14.36 -19.69
N SER A 283 -7.55 -14.63 -18.82
CA SER A 283 -8.10 -15.98 -18.64
C SER A 283 -9.05 -16.40 -19.78
N SER A 284 -9.57 -15.46 -20.56
CA SER A 284 -10.62 -15.68 -21.56
C SER A 284 -11.91 -16.31 -20.99
N GLN A 285 -12.16 -16.14 -19.68
CA GLN A 285 -13.29 -16.78 -18.99
C GLN A 285 -14.54 -15.92 -18.91
N ALA A 286 -14.43 -14.61 -19.10
CA ALA A 286 -15.56 -13.69 -19.12
C ALA A 286 -15.56 -12.87 -20.41
N GLU A 287 -16.74 -12.73 -21.01
CA GLU A 287 -16.93 -11.86 -22.17
C GLU A 287 -17.01 -10.39 -21.74
N LYS A 288 -16.24 -9.55 -22.42
CA LYS A 288 -16.25 -8.09 -22.22
C LYS A 288 -17.62 -7.51 -22.58
N ALA A 289 -18.12 -6.60 -21.75
CA ALA A 289 -19.40 -5.91 -21.90
C ALA A 289 -19.20 -4.40 -21.96
N GLU A 290 -19.97 -3.70 -22.80
CA GLU A 290 -20.03 -2.24 -22.82
C GLU A 290 -20.98 -1.73 -21.72
N MET A 291 -20.59 -0.63 -21.07
CA MET A 291 -21.44 0.11 -20.16
C MET A 291 -21.40 1.62 -20.45
N LYS A 292 -22.56 2.28 -20.39
CA LYS A 292 -22.70 3.74 -20.38
C LYS A 292 -23.44 4.18 -19.14
N ILE A 293 -22.98 5.26 -18.53
CA ILE A 293 -23.59 5.80 -17.31
C ILE A 293 -23.86 7.28 -17.52
N TYR A 294 -25.12 7.66 -17.35
CA TYR A 294 -25.65 9.01 -17.46
C TYR A 294 -25.97 9.53 -16.05
N PRO A 295 -25.04 10.20 -15.36
CA PRO A 295 -25.28 10.69 -14.00
C PRO A 295 -26.37 11.78 -13.99
N LYS A 296 -27.31 11.70 -13.05
CA LYS A 296 -28.44 12.65 -12.91
C LYS A 296 -28.33 13.57 -11.69
N ILE A 297 -27.52 13.21 -10.70
CA ILE A 297 -27.22 14.03 -9.53
C ILE A 297 -25.95 14.89 -9.71
N PRO A 298 -25.82 16.03 -8.98
CA PRO A 298 -24.64 16.90 -9.05
C PRO A 298 -23.33 16.16 -8.74
N SER A 299 -22.24 16.61 -9.36
CA SER A 299 -20.92 15.96 -9.48
C SER A 299 -20.13 15.69 -8.20
N ALA A 300 -20.68 15.93 -7.01
CA ALA A 300 -19.97 15.78 -5.74
C ALA A 300 -19.69 14.30 -5.36
N ALA A 301 -20.30 13.33 -6.04
CA ALA A 301 -20.15 11.91 -5.75
C ALA A 301 -19.08 11.18 -6.60
N GLY A 302 -18.39 11.89 -7.50
CA GLY A 302 -17.39 11.27 -8.40
C GLY A 302 -18.00 10.30 -9.44
N TYR A 303 -17.19 9.42 -10.03
CA TYR A 303 -17.70 8.40 -10.97
C TYR A 303 -18.27 7.18 -10.24
N MET A 304 -19.35 6.61 -10.77
CA MET A 304 -19.89 5.31 -10.37
C MET A 304 -19.39 4.29 -11.39
N LEU A 305 -18.40 3.48 -11.04
CA LEU A 305 -17.75 2.58 -12.01
C LEU A 305 -18.14 1.12 -11.73
N PRO A 306 -18.45 0.31 -12.75
CA PRO A 306 -18.70 -1.11 -12.54
C PRO A 306 -17.47 -1.80 -11.94
N THR A 307 -17.69 -2.84 -11.14
CA THR A 307 -16.60 -3.74 -10.72
C THR A 307 -16.02 -4.47 -11.93
N TYR A 308 -14.73 -4.81 -11.87
CA TYR A 308 -14.00 -5.53 -12.91
C TYR A 308 -13.90 -4.77 -14.25
N LEU A 309 -13.33 -3.57 -14.17
CA LEU A 309 -13.08 -2.72 -15.34
C LEU A 309 -12.01 -3.29 -16.26
N ASP A 310 -12.25 -3.10 -17.55
CA ASP A 310 -11.29 -3.31 -18.60
C ASP A 310 -10.35 -2.10 -18.76
N ASN A 311 -9.12 -2.33 -19.25
CA ASN A 311 -8.12 -1.28 -19.44
C ASN A 311 -8.08 -0.71 -20.89
N SER A 312 -9.10 -0.95 -21.72
CA SER A 312 -9.18 -0.36 -23.08
C SER A 312 -9.62 1.11 -23.09
N GLU A 313 -9.50 1.76 -24.25
CA GLU A 313 -9.91 3.15 -24.43
C GLU A 313 -11.38 3.37 -24.04
N SER A 314 -11.59 4.34 -23.17
CA SER A 314 -12.88 4.65 -22.57
C SER A 314 -13.11 6.17 -22.50
N LEU A 315 -14.37 6.59 -22.37
CA LEU A 315 -14.78 8.00 -22.35
C LEU A 315 -14.97 8.49 -20.89
N TYR A 316 -13.92 8.44 -20.06
CA TYR A 316 -13.92 9.00 -18.70
C TYR A 316 -12.49 9.29 -18.20
N ASP A 317 -12.39 10.15 -17.18
CA ASP A 317 -11.10 10.39 -16.50
C ASP A 317 -10.70 9.13 -15.72
N VAL A 318 -9.59 8.52 -16.12
CA VAL A 318 -9.14 7.27 -15.51
C VAL A 318 -8.75 7.48 -14.05
N GLN A 319 -9.13 6.51 -13.21
CA GLN A 319 -8.95 6.57 -11.77
C GLN A 319 -7.47 6.54 -11.37
N THR A 320 -7.11 7.45 -10.48
CA THR A 320 -5.72 7.64 -10.02
C THR A 320 -5.45 7.04 -8.65
N ASN A 321 -6.45 6.43 -8.01
CA ASN A 321 -6.27 5.67 -6.79
C ASN A 321 -7.26 4.51 -6.65
N ASP A 322 -7.03 3.67 -5.66
CA ASP A 322 -7.82 2.46 -5.38
C ASP A 322 -9.01 2.71 -4.44
N VAL A 323 -9.15 3.89 -3.81
CA VAL A 323 -10.13 4.15 -2.75
C VAL A 323 -11.37 4.89 -3.23
N TYR A 324 -11.24 6.01 -3.94
CA TYR A 324 -12.35 6.86 -4.37
C TYR A 324 -12.34 7.04 -5.87
N ASN A 325 -13.53 7.05 -6.46
CA ASN A 325 -13.68 7.30 -7.88
C ASN A 325 -13.89 8.79 -8.15
N SER A 326 -12.86 9.54 -8.55
CA SER A 326 -12.98 10.96 -8.90
C SER A 326 -13.17 11.16 -10.41
N GLY A 327 -13.92 12.18 -10.82
CA GLY A 327 -14.17 12.47 -12.23
C GLY A 327 -14.72 13.87 -12.49
N THR A 328 -14.50 14.39 -13.70
CA THR A 328 -15.15 15.62 -14.15
C THR A 328 -16.59 15.36 -14.59
N LYS A 329 -17.47 16.37 -14.43
CA LYS A 329 -18.87 16.25 -14.84
C LYS A 329 -18.96 16.12 -16.37
N VAL A 330 -19.45 14.98 -16.83
CA VAL A 330 -19.71 14.67 -18.23
C VAL A 330 -21.20 14.33 -18.43
N GLU A 331 -21.71 14.46 -19.66
CA GLU A 331 -23.09 14.07 -20.01
C GLU A 331 -23.32 12.57 -19.79
N TYR A 332 -22.36 11.76 -20.22
CA TYR A 332 -22.24 10.35 -19.92
C TYR A 332 -20.78 9.94 -20.01
N TYR A 333 -20.46 8.80 -19.40
CA TYR A 333 -19.19 8.12 -19.59
C TYR A 333 -19.41 6.69 -20.07
N LYS A 334 -18.47 6.21 -20.89
CA LYS A 334 -18.47 4.87 -21.47
C LYS A 334 -17.25 4.11 -21.02
N MET A 335 -17.43 2.86 -20.61
CA MET A 335 -16.36 1.95 -20.22
C MET A 335 -16.69 0.51 -20.62
N TYR A 336 -15.69 -0.35 -20.58
CA TYR A 336 -15.86 -1.79 -20.70
C TYR A 336 -15.61 -2.46 -19.35
N TYR A 337 -16.33 -3.54 -19.08
CA TYR A 337 -16.21 -4.32 -17.85
C TYR A 337 -16.49 -5.80 -18.11
N PHE A 338 -16.20 -6.63 -17.12
CA PHE A 338 -16.47 -8.06 -17.15
C PHE A 338 -17.62 -8.39 -16.19
N PRO A 339 -18.83 -8.71 -16.70
CA PRO A 339 -19.94 -9.17 -15.87
C PRO A 339 -19.62 -10.58 -15.38
N TYR A 340 -19.06 -10.66 -14.18
CA TYR A 340 -18.57 -11.87 -13.56
C TYR A 340 -18.87 -11.82 -12.06
N ASP A 341 -19.21 -12.96 -11.46
CA ASP A 341 -19.37 -13.13 -10.02
C ASP A 341 -18.36 -14.16 -9.51
N TYR A 342 -17.35 -13.66 -8.79
CA TYR A 342 -16.27 -14.51 -8.28
C TYR A 342 -16.77 -15.57 -7.31
N ALA A 343 -17.84 -15.36 -6.53
CA ALA A 343 -18.30 -16.36 -5.58
C ALA A 343 -19.22 -17.41 -6.22
N PHE A 344 -19.89 -17.10 -7.33
CA PHE A 344 -21.01 -17.93 -7.83
C PHE A 344 -20.91 -18.40 -9.29
N ASP A 345 -20.04 -17.86 -10.14
CA ASP A 345 -19.94 -18.33 -11.53
C ASP A 345 -19.21 -19.68 -11.66
N ASP A 346 -19.67 -20.64 -12.46
CA ASP A 346 -19.04 -21.98 -12.46
C ASP A 346 -17.59 -22.04 -12.99
N THR A 347 -17.10 -20.96 -13.61
CA THR A 347 -15.75 -20.90 -14.18
C THR A 347 -14.79 -20.13 -13.25
N PRO A 348 -13.81 -20.79 -12.60
CA PRO A 348 -12.89 -20.12 -11.67
C PRO A 348 -11.83 -19.29 -12.39
N VAL A 349 -11.62 -18.04 -11.98
CA VAL A 349 -10.52 -17.18 -12.47
C VAL A 349 -9.18 -17.87 -12.30
N THR A 350 -8.43 -18.01 -13.40
CA THR A 350 -7.08 -18.57 -13.34
C THR A 350 -6.15 -17.65 -12.58
N MET A 351 -5.69 -18.10 -11.41
CA MET A 351 -4.74 -17.39 -10.56
C MET A 351 -3.43 -17.06 -11.30
N ASN A 352 -2.83 -15.90 -10.98
CA ASN A 352 -1.51 -15.44 -11.47
C ASN A 352 -1.45 -15.15 -12.98
N ASN A 353 -2.56 -14.79 -13.60
CA ASN A 353 -2.61 -14.48 -15.02
C ASN A 353 -2.59 -12.96 -15.28
N LEU A 354 -1.69 -12.23 -14.63
CA LEU A 354 -1.59 -10.77 -14.73
C LEU A 354 -0.55 -10.30 -15.76
N GLY A 355 0.20 -11.22 -16.39
CA GLY A 355 1.21 -10.89 -17.38
C GLY A 355 2.23 -9.86 -16.86
N ASP A 356 2.44 -8.79 -17.63
CA ASP A 356 3.39 -7.71 -17.33
C ASP A 356 3.05 -6.95 -16.03
N TYR A 357 1.82 -7.05 -15.52
CA TYR A 357 1.37 -6.37 -14.30
C TYR A 357 1.69 -7.11 -13.01
N THR A 358 2.37 -8.25 -13.08
CA THR A 358 2.77 -9.04 -11.90
C THR A 358 3.63 -8.21 -10.93
N ALA A 359 4.50 -7.34 -11.43
CA ALA A 359 5.32 -6.46 -10.58
C ALA A 359 4.47 -5.39 -9.87
N ASN A 360 3.48 -4.82 -10.56
CA ASN A 360 2.54 -3.87 -9.98
C ASN A 360 1.69 -4.53 -8.89
N GLU A 361 1.17 -5.73 -9.14
CA GLU A 361 0.46 -6.52 -8.13
C GLU A 361 1.33 -6.77 -6.90
N ASN A 362 2.60 -7.17 -7.08
CA ASN A 362 3.48 -7.45 -5.96
C ASN A 362 3.70 -6.22 -5.07
N ASN A 363 3.88 -5.04 -5.67
CA ASN A 363 4.01 -3.79 -4.93
C ASN A 363 2.72 -3.42 -4.21
N TYR A 364 1.58 -3.54 -4.90
CA TYR A 364 0.28 -3.25 -4.31
C TYR A 364 -0.09 -4.22 -3.18
N ARG A 365 0.20 -5.51 -3.36
CA ARG A 365 0.06 -6.55 -2.34
C ARG A 365 0.95 -6.28 -1.14
N ARG A 366 2.17 -5.77 -1.33
CA ARG A 366 3.02 -5.31 -0.23
C ARG A 366 2.39 -4.14 0.50
N PHE A 367 1.86 -3.16 -0.22
CA PHE A 367 1.13 -2.05 0.36
C PHE A 367 -0.04 -2.54 1.21
N ILE A 368 -0.94 -3.36 0.65
CA ILE A 368 -2.11 -3.90 1.34
C ILE A 368 -1.73 -4.73 2.59
N ASN A 369 -0.66 -5.52 2.53
CA ASN A 369 -0.33 -6.44 3.63
C ASN A 369 0.60 -5.85 4.69
N LYS A 370 1.48 -4.92 4.31
CA LYS A 370 2.58 -4.44 5.16
C LYS A 370 2.48 -2.96 5.46
N ASP A 371 2.36 -2.14 4.41
CA ASP A 371 2.53 -0.69 4.52
C ASP A 371 1.21 0.01 4.92
N ASN A 372 0.06 -0.57 4.55
CA ASN A 372 -1.30 -0.14 4.90
C ASN A 372 -2.07 -1.27 5.59
N LYS A 373 -1.93 -1.37 6.91
CA LYS A 373 -2.62 -2.39 7.73
C LYS A 373 -4.14 -2.18 7.82
N GLN A 374 -4.69 -1.08 7.30
CA GLN A 374 -6.11 -0.72 7.46
C GLN A 374 -7.06 -1.76 6.85
N TYR A 375 -6.64 -2.50 5.83
CA TYR A 375 -7.46 -3.55 5.20
C TYR A 375 -7.41 -4.91 5.90
N LYS A 376 -6.60 -5.04 6.95
CA LYS A 376 -6.46 -6.27 7.74
C LYS A 376 -6.68 -6.05 9.25
N SER A 377 -6.64 -4.81 9.70
CA SER A 377 -6.79 -4.48 11.12
C SER A 377 -8.22 -4.66 11.60
N LEU A 378 -8.33 -5.13 12.84
CA LEU A 378 -9.55 -5.22 13.63
C LEU A 378 -9.22 -4.86 15.09
N PRO A 379 -10.16 -4.25 15.83
CA PRO A 379 -10.08 -4.22 17.28
C PRO A 379 -9.97 -5.64 17.85
N ASN A 380 -9.21 -5.82 18.93
CA ASN A 380 -8.95 -7.14 19.51
C ASN A 380 -10.23 -7.87 19.93
N GLU A 381 -11.20 -7.14 20.48
CA GLU A 381 -12.49 -7.69 20.92
C GLU A 381 -13.34 -8.15 19.74
N THR A 382 -13.42 -7.34 18.67
CA THR A 382 -14.04 -7.72 17.40
C THR A 382 -13.41 -8.98 16.85
N LYS A 383 -12.07 -9.05 16.79
CA LYS A 383 -11.36 -10.22 16.28
C LYS A 383 -11.67 -11.46 17.10
N ALA A 384 -11.64 -11.36 18.44
CA ALA A 384 -11.95 -12.49 19.31
C ALA A 384 -13.37 -13.03 19.08
N ALA A 385 -14.36 -12.14 18.89
CA ALA A 385 -15.73 -12.55 18.57
C ALA A 385 -15.82 -13.22 17.19
N MET A 386 -15.14 -12.68 16.18
CA MET A 386 -15.10 -13.30 14.85
C MET A 386 -14.37 -14.66 14.88
N ASP A 387 -13.31 -14.82 15.67
CA ASP A 387 -12.57 -16.09 15.82
C ASP A 387 -13.43 -17.19 16.47
N VAL A 388 -14.46 -16.82 17.24
CA VAL A 388 -15.48 -17.76 17.74
C VAL A 388 -16.35 -18.23 16.57
N ILE A 389 -16.97 -17.31 15.83
CA ILE A 389 -17.84 -17.63 14.68
C ILE A 389 -17.07 -18.44 13.62
N ILE A 390 -15.89 -17.96 13.23
CA ILE A 390 -15.01 -18.60 12.25
C ILE A 390 -14.79 -20.05 12.62
N ALA A 391 -14.57 -20.34 13.88
CA ALA A 391 -14.33 -21.70 14.29
C ALA A 391 -15.59 -22.52 14.54
N GLU A 392 -16.71 -21.91 14.88
CA GLU A 392 -18.01 -22.59 14.89
C GLU A 392 -18.39 -23.07 13.47
N GLN A 393 -18.09 -22.27 12.45
CA GLN A 393 -18.21 -22.65 11.04
C GLN A 393 -17.00 -23.47 10.55
N GLY A 394 -15.89 -23.41 11.28
CA GLY A 394 -14.59 -23.99 10.98
C GLY A 394 -13.90 -23.42 9.74
N TRP A 395 -14.19 -22.21 9.36
CA TRP A 395 -13.55 -21.61 8.21
C TRP A 395 -12.04 -21.50 8.37
N GLU A 396 -11.33 -21.98 7.35
CA GLU A 396 -9.87 -21.93 7.27
C GLU A 396 -9.48 -21.66 5.83
N ARG A 397 -8.46 -20.81 5.65
CA ARG A 397 -7.94 -20.51 4.33
C ARG A 397 -7.27 -21.73 3.71
N SER A 398 -7.46 -21.89 2.42
CA SER A 398 -6.83 -22.93 1.63
C SER A 398 -5.32 -22.77 1.64
N SER A 399 -4.61 -23.89 1.76
CA SER A 399 -3.15 -23.93 1.61
C SER A 399 -2.70 -23.70 0.16
N THR A 400 -3.59 -23.87 -0.82
CA THR A 400 -3.32 -23.60 -2.24
C THR A 400 -3.59 -22.15 -2.65
N GLY A 401 -4.26 -21.38 -1.78
CA GLY A 401 -4.66 -19.99 -2.05
C GLY A 401 -5.94 -19.83 -2.86
N ASP A 402 -6.56 -20.93 -3.32
CA ASP A 402 -7.92 -20.92 -3.87
C ASP A 402 -8.94 -20.92 -2.73
N ASP A 403 -9.34 -19.72 -2.34
CA ASP A 403 -10.25 -19.47 -1.22
C ASP A 403 -11.70 -19.24 -1.68
N ARG A 404 -12.02 -19.57 -2.93
CA ARG A 404 -13.32 -19.27 -3.55
C ARG A 404 -14.50 -19.87 -2.79
N GLU A 405 -14.41 -21.16 -2.48
CA GLU A 405 -15.45 -21.88 -1.73
C GLU A 405 -15.62 -21.27 -0.34
N LEU A 406 -14.53 -20.98 0.36
CA LEU A 406 -14.56 -20.31 1.66
C LEU A 406 -15.23 -18.92 1.56
N ILE A 407 -14.93 -18.14 0.54
CA ILE A 407 -15.56 -16.83 0.31
C ILE A 407 -17.07 -16.98 0.11
N ALA A 408 -17.49 -17.97 -0.68
CA ALA A 408 -18.91 -18.27 -0.88
C ALA A 408 -19.61 -18.75 0.41
N GLU A 409 -18.95 -19.56 1.23
CA GLU A 409 -19.47 -20.03 2.52
C GLU A 409 -19.67 -18.87 3.51
N VAL A 410 -18.68 -17.99 3.65
CA VAL A 410 -18.78 -16.80 4.52
C VAL A 410 -19.91 -15.90 4.05
N ALA A 411 -20.00 -15.63 2.75
CA ALA A 411 -21.10 -14.86 2.19
C ALA A 411 -22.47 -15.51 2.47
N ALA A 412 -22.59 -16.82 2.26
CA ALA A 412 -23.83 -17.56 2.50
C ALA A 412 -24.25 -17.55 3.97
N TYR A 413 -23.30 -17.63 4.90
CA TYR A 413 -23.57 -17.51 6.34
C TYR A 413 -24.07 -16.12 6.71
N VAL A 414 -23.36 -15.06 6.28
CA VAL A 414 -23.74 -13.68 6.59
C VAL A 414 -25.12 -13.35 6.02
N ARG A 415 -25.45 -13.84 4.81
CA ARG A 415 -26.79 -13.71 4.23
C ARG A 415 -27.89 -14.37 5.06
N LYS A 416 -27.59 -15.43 5.81
CA LYS A 416 -28.59 -16.21 6.55
C LYS A 416 -28.68 -15.83 8.03
N VAL A 417 -27.74 -15.06 8.55
CA VAL A 417 -27.63 -14.79 9.99
C VAL A 417 -28.84 -14.01 10.53
N LYS A 418 -29.38 -13.07 9.74
CA LYS A 418 -30.51 -12.20 10.07
C LYS A 418 -31.38 -11.96 8.82
N GLY A 419 -32.55 -11.37 9.00
CA GLY A 419 -33.42 -10.94 7.89
C GLY A 419 -33.02 -9.57 7.32
N TYR A 420 -33.34 -9.28 6.07
CA TYR A 420 -33.15 -7.95 5.50
C TYR A 420 -34.40 -7.09 5.71
N ASP A 421 -34.27 -5.92 6.35
CA ASP A 421 -35.36 -4.95 6.50
C ASP A 421 -34.80 -3.54 6.63
N LEU A 422 -35.30 -2.60 5.81
CA LEU A 422 -34.98 -1.18 5.93
C LEU A 422 -35.53 -0.54 7.22
N ARG A 423 -36.47 -1.21 7.90
CA ARG A 423 -37.05 -0.83 9.20
C ARG A 423 -36.55 -1.72 10.35
N TYR A 424 -35.26 -2.00 10.36
CA TYR A 424 -34.60 -2.74 11.42
C TYR A 424 -34.65 -2.02 12.79
N ASP A 425 -34.31 -2.72 13.87
CA ASP A 425 -34.20 -2.12 15.21
C ASP A 425 -32.97 -1.20 15.28
N THR A 426 -33.20 0.11 15.28
CA THR A 426 -32.15 1.14 15.25
C THR A 426 -31.30 1.20 16.52
N ALA A 427 -31.68 0.48 17.59
CA ALA A 427 -30.79 0.28 18.74
C ALA A 427 -29.50 -0.48 18.37
N LEU A 428 -29.46 -1.11 17.19
CA LEU A 428 -28.25 -1.68 16.59
C LEU A 428 -27.21 -0.60 16.26
N ASP A 429 -27.62 0.57 15.76
CA ASP A 429 -26.71 1.65 15.35
C ASP A 429 -25.91 2.24 16.54
N GLU A 430 -26.44 2.05 17.75
CA GLU A 430 -25.86 2.54 18.99
C GLU A 430 -24.96 1.50 19.68
N GLN A 431 -24.79 0.31 19.10
CA GLN A 431 -23.92 -0.72 19.67
C GLN A 431 -22.44 -0.33 19.52
N PRO A 432 -21.58 -0.58 20.54
CA PRO A 432 -20.15 -0.29 20.45
C PRO A 432 -19.46 -1.03 19.29
N ASP A 433 -19.91 -2.26 19.02
CA ASP A 433 -19.46 -3.06 17.89
C ASP A 433 -20.68 -3.63 17.15
N ILE A 434 -21.02 -2.99 16.03
CA ILE A 434 -22.20 -3.29 15.24
C ILE A 434 -22.08 -4.67 14.58
N ALA A 435 -20.90 -5.07 14.11
CA ALA A 435 -20.73 -6.37 13.47
C ALA A 435 -20.91 -7.52 14.48
N VAL A 436 -20.32 -7.39 15.67
CA VAL A 436 -20.48 -8.38 16.74
C VAL A 436 -21.94 -8.47 17.17
N ALA A 437 -22.59 -7.33 17.44
CA ALA A 437 -23.99 -7.31 17.84
C ALA A 437 -24.91 -7.90 16.76
N PHE A 438 -24.71 -7.51 15.49
CA PHE A 438 -25.50 -8.01 14.38
C PHE A 438 -25.36 -9.52 14.18
N LEU A 439 -24.16 -10.09 14.34
CA LEU A 439 -23.94 -11.52 14.15
C LEU A 439 -24.39 -12.36 15.34
N THR A 440 -24.27 -11.85 16.57
CA THR A 440 -24.36 -12.69 17.79
C THR A 440 -25.54 -12.38 18.69
N ASP A 441 -26.05 -11.14 18.70
CA ASP A 441 -27.12 -10.77 19.62
C ASP A 441 -28.49 -11.21 19.05
N PRO A 442 -29.26 -12.06 19.76
CA PRO A 442 -30.58 -12.49 19.32
C PRO A 442 -31.64 -11.38 19.36
N GLN A 443 -31.39 -10.25 20.03
CA GLN A 443 -32.28 -9.08 20.02
C GLN A 443 -32.47 -8.55 18.61
N PHE A 444 -31.38 -8.35 17.87
CA PHE A 444 -31.41 -7.84 16.51
C PHE A 444 -31.78 -8.98 15.58
N LYS A 445 -32.88 -8.85 14.85
CA LYS A 445 -33.40 -9.89 13.94
C LYS A 445 -33.26 -9.53 12.48
N THR A 446 -33.12 -8.25 12.19
CA THR A 446 -33.03 -7.71 10.84
C THR A 446 -31.95 -6.65 10.74
N GLY A 447 -31.49 -6.37 9.52
CA GLY A 447 -30.55 -5.30 9.21
C GLY A 447 -30.58 -4.91 7.74
N ILE A 448 -29.70 -3.98 7.37
CA ILE A 448 -29.56 -3.43 6.01
C ILE A 448 -28.18 -3.75 5.43
N CYS A 449 -27.98 -3.45 4.14
CA CYS A 449 -26.76 -3.79 3.41
C CYS A 449 -25.46 -3.41 4.14
N GLN A 450 -25.44 -2.26 4.81
CA GLN A 450 -24.30 -1.80 5.60
C GLN A 450 -23.92 -2.75 6.75
N HIS A 451 -24.90 -3.34 7.45
CA HIS A 451 -24.66 -4.30 8.53
C HIS A 451 -24.08 -5.62 7.99
N TYR A 452 -24.63 -6.13 6.90
CA TYR A 452 -24.13 -7.34 6.25
C TYR A 452 -22.71 -7.13 5.69
N ALA A 453 -22.48 -6.04 4.95
CA ALA A 453 -21.19 -5.71 4.37
C ALA A 453 -20.13 -5.48 5.45
N THR A 454 -20.46 -4.77 6.53
CA THR A 454 -19.55 -4.60 7.68
C THR A 454 -19.22 -5.95 8.30
N SER A 455 -20.24 -6.76 8.61
CA SER A 455 -20.07 -8.07 9.27
C SER A 455 -19.22 -9.03 8.43
N ALA A 456 -19.45 -9.08 7.12
CA ALA A 456 -18.63 -9.88 6.22
C ALA A 456 -17.20 -9.35 6.12
N THR A 457 -17.02 -8.03 6.03
CA THR A 457 -15.67 -7.41 5.96
C THR A 457 -14.84 -7.79 7.19
N VAL A 458 -15.41 -7.72 8.39
CA VAL A 458 -14.67 -8.07 9.62
C VAL A 458 -14.43 -9.58 9.73
N LEU A 459 -15.36 -10.44 9.29
CA LEU A 459 -15.14 -11.89 9.22
C LEU A 459 -13.99 -12.25 8.27
N PHE A 460 -13.96 -11.67 7.06
CA PHE A 460 -12.88 -11.89 6.10
C PHE A 460 -11.52 -11.42 6.64
N ARG A 461 -11.48 -10.27 7.34
CA ARG A 461 -10.26 -9.81 8.01
C ARG A 461 -9.78 -10.74 9.12
N ALA A 462 -10.70 -11.26 9.92
CA ALA A 462 -10.38 -12.23 10.97
C ALA A 462 -9.87 -13.57 10.39
N LEU A 463 -10.37 -13.98 9.22
CA LEU A 463 -9.84 -15.08 8.41
C LEU A 463 -8.48 -14.78 7.76
N GLY A 464 -7.96 -13.55 7.89
CA GLY A 464 -6.66 -13.15 7.40
C GLY A 464 -6.64 -12.63 5.95
N PHE A 465 -7.80 -12.46 5.32
CA PHE A 465 -7.88 -11.76 4.04
C PHE A 465 -7.71 -10.25 4.24
N PRO A 466 -7.03 -9.54 3.33
CA PRO A 466 -7.29 -8.13 3.17
C PRO A 466 -8.69 -7.94 2.59
N ALA A 467 -9.54 -7.21 3.29
CA ALA A 467 -10.92 -6.95 2.88
C ALA A 467 -11.31 -5.49 3.17
N ARG A 468 -12.15 -4.92 2.32
CA ARG A 468 -12.63 -3.53 2.46
C ARG A 468 -14.13 -3.43 2.30
N TYR A 469 -14.71 -2.55 3.10
CA TYR A 469 -16.10 -2.13 3.01
C TYR A 469 -16.24 -1.17 1.83
N THR A 470 -17.17 -1.46 0.92
CA THR A 470 -17.34 -0.73 -0.35
C THR A 470 -18.78 -0.26 -0.50
N CYS A 471 -18.95 0.97 -0.97
CA CYS A 471 -20.25 1.60 -1.21
C CYS A 471 -20.41 2.01 -2.67
N GLY A 472 -21.67 2.02 -3.11
CA GLY A 472 -22.08 2.50 -4.42
C GLY A 472 -23.52 2.11 -4.70
N TYR A 473 -23.80 1.58 -5.88
CA TYR A 473 -25.14 1.15 -6.30
C TYR A 473 -25.11 -0.28 -6.86
N ALA A 474 -26.13 -1.08 -6.56
CA ALA A 474 -26.33 -2.39 -7.16
C ALA A 474 -27.50 -2.33 -8.15
N VAL A 475 -27.22 -2.48 -9.44
CA VAL A 475 -28.19 -2.23 -10.51
C VAL A 475 -28.47 -3.50 -11.30
N LYS A 476 -29.75 -3.80 -11.55
CA LYS A 476 -30.15 -4.87 -12.47
C LYS A 476 -30.24 -4.32 -13.89
N THR A 477 -29.23 -4.62 -14.71
CA THR A 477 -29.20 -4.22 -16.12
C THR A 477 -30.02 -5.18 -16.98
N LYS A 478 -30.51 -4.66 -18.12
CA LYS A 478 -31.13 -5.47 -19.17
C LYS A 478 -30.41 -5.19 -20.49
N ALA A 479 -29.95 -6.26 -21.14
CA ALA A 479 -29.14 -6.18 -22.34
C ALA A 479 -29.78 -5.29 -23.41
N GLY A 480 -29.05 -4.25 -23.81
CA GLY A 480 -29.47 -3.32 -24.86
C GLY A 480 -30.47 -2.26 -24.43
N GLU A 481 -30.80 -2.15 -23.13
CA GLU A 481 -31.77 -1.19 -22.59
C GLU A 481 -31.12 -0.22 -21.61
N GLU A 482 -31.63 1.02 -21.58
CA GLU A 482 -31.31 1.99 -20.54
C GLU A 482 -32.21 1.74 -19.32
N VAL A 483 -31.59 1.65 -18.14
CA VAL A 483 -32.24 1.39 -16.86
C VAL A 483 -31.97 2.56 -15.92
N ASP A 484 -33.03 3.10 -15.32
CA ASP A 484 -32.90 4.14 -14.30
C ASP A 484 -32.40 3.52 -12.99
N VAL A 485 -31.47 4.22 -12.34
CA VAL A 485 -30.93 3.88 -11.02
C VAL A 485 -31.51 4.89 -10.05
N SER A 486 -32.34 4.44 -9.12
CA SER A 486 -32.88 5.31 -8.06
C SER A 486 -31.94 5.35 -6.85
N ALA A 487 -32.23 6.25 -5.92
CA ALA A 487 -31.54 6.32 -4.64
C ALA A 487 -31.76 5.08 -3.75
N MET A 488 -32.84 4.32 -3.98
CA MET A 488 -33.03 3.04 -3.29
C MET A 488 -32.00 1.99 -3.70
N GLU A 489 -31.36 2.15 -4.87
CA GLU A 489 -30.36 1.21 -5.36
C GLU A 489 -29.00 1.35 -4.71
N ALA A 490 -28.84 2.31 -3.82
CA ALA A 490 -27.64 2.46 -3.04
C ALA A 490 -27.39 1.21 -2.19
N HIS A 491 -26.15 0.74 -2.25
CA HIS A 491 -25.79 -0.58 -1.77
C HIS A 491 -24.39 -0.59 -1.18
N ALA A 492 -24.18 -1.47 -0.21
CA ALA A 492 -22.89 -1.73 0.40
C ALA A 492 -22.56 -3.22 0.27
N TRP A 493 -21.30 -3.50 -0.05
CA TRP A 493 -20.78 -4.86 -0.19
C TRP A 493 -19.35 -4.93 0.34
N VAL A 494 -18.75 -6.12 0.30
CA VAL A 494 -17.34 -6.33 0.65
C VAL A 494 -16.53 -6.67 -0.58
N GLU A 495 -15.33 -6.12 -0.66
CA GLU A 495 -14.31 -6.57 -1.63
C GLU A 495 -13.19 -7.28 -0.87
N VAL A 496 -12.76 -8.44 -1.38
CA VAL A 496 -11.70 -9.27 -0.82
C VAL A 496 -10.50 -9.26 -1.77
N TYR A 497 -9.29 -9.03 -1.27
CA TYR A 497 -8.09 -9.02 -2.11
C TYR A 497 -7.48 -10.41 -2.23
N LEU A 498 -7.34 -10.91 -3.45
CA LEU A 498 -6.73 -12.19 -3.77
C LEU A 498 -5.42 -12.01 -4.53
N THR A 499 -4.38 -12.72 -4.07
CA THR A 499 -3.04 -12.65 -4.67
C THR A 499 -3.10 -13.16 -6.11
N GLY A 500 -2.54 -12.38 -7.04
CA GLY A 500 -2.52 -12.73 -8.47
C GLY A 500 -3.84 -12.53 -9.21
N ILE A 501 -4.87 -11.94 -8.56
CA ILE A 501 -6.13 -11.54 -9.19
C ILE A 501 -6.42 -10.05 -8.93
N GLY A 502 -6.40 -9.61 -7.67
CA GLY A 502 -6.84 -8.27 -7.27
C GLY A 502 -8.06 -8.30 -6.34
N TRP A 503 -8.83 -7.21 -6.33
CA TRP A 503 -10.06 -7.12 -5.54
C TRP A 503 -11.21 -7.88 -6.21
N VAL A 504 -11.81 -8.81 -5.48
CA VAL A 504 -13.03 -9.52 -5.88
C VAL A 504 -14.21 -9.02 -5.05
N THR A 505 -15.29 -8.67 -5.73
CA THR A 505 -16.58 -8.28 -5.16
C THR A 505 -17.29 -9.49 -4.61
N VAL A 506 -17.79 -9.38 -3.38
CA VAL A 506 -18.57 -10.43 -2.72
C VAL A 506 -19.87 -9.82 -2.20
N GLU A 507 -20.98 -10.26 -2.78
CA GLU A 507 -22.31 -9.88 -2.31
C GLU A 507 -22.67 -10.67 -1.05
N VAL A 508 -23.20 -10.03 -0.01
CA VAL A 508 -23.40 -10.65 1.31
C VAL A 508 -24.77 -10.34 1.94
N THR A 509 -25.64 -9.64 1.22
CA THR A 509 -26.99 -9.31 1.68
C THR A 509 -27.99 -10.41 1.34
N GLY A 510 -28.68 -10.92 2.36
CA GLY A 510 -29.59 -12.06 2.26
C GLY A 510 -31.04 -11.65 2.23
N GLY A 511 -31.51 -11.26 1.06
CA GLY A 511 -32.93 -11.03 0.77
C GLY A 511 -33.08 -11.03 -0.74
N GLY A 512 -33.86 -11.94 -1.30
CA GLY A 512 -34.07 -12.02 -2.74
C GLY A 512 -34.56 -10.67 -3.28
N GLY A 513 -33.68 -9.96 -3.99
CA GLY A 513 -33.97 -8.68 -4.58
C GLY A 513 -32.94 -7.61 -4.22
N GLY A 514 -32.04 -7.36 -5.17
CA GLY A 514 -31.66 -5.98 -5.45
C GLY A 514 -32.91 -5.06 -5.58
N PRO A 515 -32.68 -3.75 -5.69
CA PRO A 515 -33.40 -2.78 -4.88
C PRO A 515 -34.85 -2.58 -5.33
N GLY A 516 -35.75 -2.50 -4.34
CA GLY A 516 -37.10 -1.95 -4.51
C GLY A 516 -38.24 -2.92 -4.83
N VAL A 517 -38.75 -3.68 -3.85
CA VAL A 517 -40.18 -4.06 -3.77
C VAL A 517 -40.59 -4.21 -2.28
N PRO A 518 -41.61 -3.46 -1.78
CA PRO A 518 -42.30 -3.80 -0.52
C PRO A 518 -43.23 -4.99 -0.76
N GLY A 519 -43.14 -5.99 0.11
CA GLY A 519 -43.55 -7.36 -0.21
C GLY A 519 -45.03 -7.65 -0.39
N ASP A 520 -45.26 -8.65 -1.23
CA ASP A 520 -46.32 -9.65 -1.16
C ASP A 520 -46.11 -10.65 -2.31
N GLY A 521 -45.78 -11.88 -1.96
CA GLY A 521 -45.59 -12.97 -2.92
C GLY A 521 -44.46 -13.88 -2.47
N GLU A 522 -44.81 -15.01 -1.84
CA GLU A 522 -43.97 -16.20 -1.95
C GLU A 522 -43.62 -16.39 -3.43
N PRO A 523 -42.34 -16.44 -3.82
CA PRO A 523 -41.99 -16.87 -5.15
C PRO A 523 -42.33 -18.35 -5.25
N GLU A 524 -43.29 -18.70 -6.10
CA GLU A 524 -43.33 -20.04 -6.67
C GLU A 524 -41.95 -20.33 -7.26
N ILE A 525 -41.33 -21.40 -6.76
CA ILE A 525 -40.08 -21.95 -7.27
C ILE A 525 -40.32 -22.29 -8.75
N PRO A 526 -39.68 -21.61 -9.72
CA PRO A 526 -39.61 -22.14 -11.07
C PRO A 526 -38.77 -23.42 -10.97
N GLY A 527 -39.35 -24.54 -11.41
CA GLY A 527 -38.73 -25.86 -11.35
C GLY A 527 -37.29 -25.83 -11.88
N ASP A 528 -36.38 -26.17 -10.98
CA ASP A 528 -34.98 -26.44 -11.24
C ASP A 528 -34.92 -27.86 -11.83
N ASP A 529 -35.37 -28.03 -13.07
CA ASP A 529 -35.24 -29.26 -13.83
C ASP A 529 -33.89 -29.27 -14.56
N GLU A 530 -32.80 -29.25 -13.80
CA GLU A 530 -31.57 -29.91 -14.23
C GLU A 530 -31.55 -31.31 -13.62
N GLU A 531 -32.00 -32.30 -14.40
CA GLU A 531 -31.85 -33.71 -14.08
C GLU A 531 -30.35 -34.09 -14.07
N GLU A 532 -29.73 -34.04 -12.89
CA GLU A 532 -28.64 -34.96 -12.55
C GLU A 532 -29.20 -36.40 -12.63
N PRO A 533 -28.42 -37.38 -13.13
CA PRO A 533 -28.92 -38.71 -13.43
C PRO A 533 -29.41 -39.38 -12.14
N THR A 534 -30.72 -39.34 -11.90
CA THR A 534 -31.35 -40.18 -10.89
C THR A 534 -31.11 -41.62 -11.34
N ASN A 535 -30.25 -42.34 -10.63
CA ASN A 535 -30.26 -43.79 -10.72
C ASN A 535 -31.62 -44.23 -10.15
N PRO A 536 -32.55 -44.76 -10.97
CA PRO A 536 -33.91 -45.10 -10.52
C PRO A 536 -33.94 -46.21 -9.45
N ASP A 537 -32.78 -46.81 -9.14
CA ASP A 537 -32.62 -47.87 -8.15
C ASP A 537 -32.25 -47.36 -6.73
N LYS A 538 -32.03 -46.05 -6.51
CA LYS A 538 -31.68 -45.48 -5.19
C LYS A 538 -32.88 -44.78 -4.53
N ILE A 539 -33.07 -45.00 -3.23
CA ILE A 539 -34.22 -44.52 -2.44
C ILE A 539 -34.14 -43.00 -2.18
N ALA A 540 -32.96 -42.50 -1.82
CA ALA A 540 -32.70 -41.08 -1.58
C ALA A 540 -31.20 -40.79 -1.64
N THR A 541 -30.85 -39.52 -1.83
CA THR A 541 -29.49 -39.01 -1.71
C THR A 541 -29.28 -38.44 -0.32
N ILE A 542 -28.18 -38.82 0.33
CA ILE A 542 -27.83 -38.41 1.69
C ILE A 542 -26.47 -37.73 1.63
N MET A 543 -26.42 -36.48 2.08
CA MET A 543 -25.18 -35.70 2.15
C MET A 543 -24.71 -35.61 3.59
N LEU A 544 -23.51 -36.12 3.85
CA LEU A 544 -22.81 -35.94 5.12
C LEU A 544 -21.98 -34.66 5.07
N SER A 545 -21.94 -33.95 6.18
CA SER A 545 -21.15 -32.73 6.35
C SER A 545 -20.49 -32.77 7.72
N PRO A 546 -19.32 -33.43 7.83
CA PRO A 546 -18.55 -33.47 9.06
C PRO A 546 -18.10 -32.06 9.45
N LYS A 547 -18.25 -31.72 10.72
CA LYS A 547 -17.89 -30.42 11.28
C LYS A 547 -16.39 -30.31 11.45
N LYS A 548 -15.95 -29.09 11.68
CA LYS A 548 -14.57 -28.77 11.99
C LYS A 548 -14.48 -28.56 13.49
N LEU A 549 -13.58 -29.28 14.13
CA LEU A 549 -13.43 -29.32 15.57
C LEU A 549 -12.12 -28.65 15.95
N LYS A 550 -12.13 -27.92 17.06
CA LYS A 550 -10.93 -27.29 17.58
C LYS A 550 -10.78 -27.42 19.07
N LYS A 551 -9.51 -27.36 19.51
CA LYS A 551 -9.15 -27.12 20.91
C LYS A 551 -7.76 -26.49 21.02
N LEU A 552 -7.45 -25.96 22.20
CA LEU A 552 -6.06 -25.64 22.55
C LEU A 552 -5.32 -26.92 22.92
N TYR A 553 -4.02 -26.98 22.65
CA TYR A 553 -3.19 -28.13 22.98
C TYR A 553 -3.25 -28.43 24.49
N ASP A 554 -3.79 -29.59 24.87
CA ASP A 554 -3.94 -30.04 26.26
C ASP A 554 -3.34 -31.44 26.51
N GLY A 555 -2.60 -31.96 25.54
CA GLY A 555 -1.99 -33.30 25.56
C GLY A 555 -2.96 -34.46 25.40
N THR A 556 -4.27 -34.21 25.26
CA THR A 556 -5.27 -35.26 24.95
C THR A 556 -5.58 -35.26 23.45
N PRO A 557 -6.10 -36.35 22.88
CA PRO A 557 -6.58 -36.34 21.49
C PRO A 557 -7.88 -35.55 21.32
N LEU A 558 -8.00 -34.76 20.27
CA LEU A 558 -9.27 -34.25 19.73
C LEU A 558 -9.84 -35.32 18.80
N VAL A 559 -11.03 -35.85 19.11
CA VAL A 559 -11.69 -36.93 18.37
C VAL A 559 -13.14 -36.53 18.09
N PRO A 560 -13.65 -36.73 16.86
CA PRO A 560 -15.02 -36.40 16.51
C PRO A 560 -16.04 -37.36 17.11
N THR A 561 -17.26 -36.86 17.30
CA THR A 561 -18.42 -37.60 17.80
C THR A 561 -19.59 -37.51 16.82
N GLU A 562 -20.65 -38.29 17.03
CA GLU A 562 -21.84 -38.29 16.15
C GLU A 562 -22.51 -36.90 16.07
N ASN A 563 -22.41 -36.09 17.13
CA ASN A 563 -22.93 -34.72 17.15
C ASN A 563 -22.15 -33.77 16.23
N ASP A 564 -20.99 -34.21 15.75
CA ASP A 564 -20.10 -33.44 14.89
C ASP A 564 -20.34 -33.70 13.41
N VAL A 565 -21.41 -34.43 13.04
CA VAL A 565 -21.81 -34.63 11.64
C VAL A 565 -23.18 -34.01 11.42
N THR A 566 -23.31 -33.16 10.41
CA THR A 566 -24.64 -32.77 9.90
C THR A 566 -24.99 -33.64 8.69
N CYS A 567 -26.26 -34.02 8.57
CA CYS A 567 -26.71 -34.95 7.54
C CYS A 567 -28.01 -34.41 6.90
N LYS A 568 -28.07 -34.37 5.57
CA LYS A 568 -29.28 -33.97 4.83
C LYS A 568 -29.69 -35.03 3.82
N VAL A 569 -30.96 -35.39 3.85
CA VAL A 569 -31.62 -36.29 2.90
C VAL A 569 -32.30 -35.43 1.84
N ASN A 570 -32.03 -35.68 0.56
CA ASN A 570 -32.61 -34.96 -0.58
C ASN A 570 -32.59 -33.42 -0.40
N LYS A 571 -31.47 -32.90 0.09
CA LYS A 571 -31.21 -31.47 0.41
C LYS A 571 -31.99 -30.89 1.60
N THR A 572 -33.18 -31.37 1.94
CA THR A 572 -34.08 -30.69 2.90
C THR A 572 -34.52 -31.52 4.10
N GLN A 573 -34.55 -32.85 3.99
CA GLN A 573 -35.04 -33.76 5.03
C GLN A 573 -33.92 -34.22 5.97
N GLU A 574 -34.30 -34.67 7.17
CA GLU A 574 -33.40 -35.26 8.17
C GLU A 574 -33.50 -36.79 8.15
N LEU A 575 -32.49 -37.50 8.66
CA LEU A 575 -32.57 -38.97 8.83
C LEU A 575 -33.76 -39.40 9.72
N ALA A 576 -34.18 -38.53 10.64
CA ALA A 576 -35.34 -38.76 11.49
C ALA A 576 -36.65 -38.86 10.68
N ASP A 577 -36.75 -38.19 9.54
CA ASP A 577 -37.95 -38.22 8.68
C ASP A 577 -38.09 -39.59 8.00
N LEU A 578 -36.96 -40.18 7.56
CA LEU A 578 -36.89 -41.55 7.02
C LEU A 578 -37.20 -42.62 8.08
N ILE A 579 -36.93 -42.33 9.37
CA ILE A 579 -37.34 -43.20 10.47
C ILE A 579 -38.85 -43.09 10.68
N ALA A 580 -39.38 -41.85 10.65
CA ALA A 580 -40.78 -41.57 10.95
C ALA A 580 -41.74 -42.15 9.89
N ASP A 581 -41.34 -42.17 8.62
CA ASP A 581 -42.12 -42.77 7.52
C ASP A 581 -41.88 -44.28 7.34
N GLY A 582 -40.93 -44.85 8.09
CA GLY A 582 -40.60 -46.28 8.08
C GLY A 582 -39.67 -46.71 6.94
N THR A 583 -39.09 -45.77 6.21
CA THR A 583 -38.11 -46.04 5.13
C THR A 583 -36.82 -46.66 5.69
N ILE A 584 -36.38 -46.24 6.88
CA ILE A 584 -35.29 -46.87 7.64
C ILE A 584 -35.74 -47.16 9.08
N GLY A 585 -35.11 -48.15 9.74
CA GLY A 585 -35.34 -48.49 11.14
C GLY A 585 -34.34 -47.83 12.11
N SER A 586 -33.07 -47.72 11.70
CA SER A 586 -32.00 -47.07 12.47
C SER A 586 -30.82 -46.69 11.58
N TYR A 587 -29.87 -45.92 12.13
CA TYR A 587 -28.63 -45.55 11.46
C TYR A 587 -27.45 -45.55 12.45
N GLU A 588 -26.23 -45.65 11.93
CA GLU A 588 -24.97 -45.60 12.68
C GLU A 588 -23.93 -44.80 11.90
N TYR A 589 -23.25 -43.85 12.55
CA TYR A 589 -22.12 -43.14 11.94
C TYR A 589 -20.82 -43.91 12.16
N VAL A 590 -19.97 -43.95 11.13
CA VAL A 590 -18.60 -44.48 11.22
C VAL A 590 -17.65 -43.30 11.09
N LEU A 591 -16.96 -42.94 12.18
CA LEU A 591 -16.11 -41.75 12.24
C LEU A 591 -14.63 -42.15 12.28
N GLU A 592 -13.81 -41.54 11.42
CA GLU A 592 -12.36 -41.78 11.38
C GLU A 592 -11.58 -40.47 11.42
N GLY A 593 -10.69 -40.33 12.42
CA GLY A 593 -9.77 -39.20 12.54
C GLY A 593 -9.48 -38.83 13.99
N SER A 594 -8.27 -38.33 14.26
CA SER A 594 -7.85 -37.85 15.58
C SER A 594 -6.66 -36.90 15.42
N GLN A 595 -6.63 -35.82 16.21
CA GLN A 595 -5.47 -34.92 16.30
C GLN A 595 -5.06 -34.71 17.76
N THR A 596 -3.80 -34.96 18.09
CA THR A 596 -3.27 -34.76 19.46
C THR A 596 -2.29 -33.60 19.49
N ASP A 597 -1.35 -33.58 18.55
CA ASP A 597 -0.34 -32.54 18.46
C ASP A 597 -0.88 -31.28 17.80
N ALA A 598 -0.25 -30.14 18.09
CA ALA A 598 -0.62 -28.88 17.48
C ALA A 598 -0.52 -28.96 15.94
N GLY A 599 -1.59 -28.54 15.27
CA GLY A 599 -1.73 -28.66 13.82
C GLY A 599 -3.12 -29.11 13.41
N ILE A 600 -3.27 -29.39 12.12
CA ILE A 600 -4.56 -29.68 11.48
C ILE A 600 -4.49 -31.09 10.88
N SER A 601 -5.50 -31.91 11.14
CA SER A 601 -5.74 -33.17 10.43
C SER A 601 -7.15 -33.21 9.87
N LEU A 602 -7.36 -34.00 8.82
CA LEU A 602 -8.70 -34.29 8.32
C LEU A 602 -9.32 -35.45 9.09
N TRP A 603 -10.65 -35.47 9.16
CA TRP A 603 -11.44 -36.61 9.61
C TRP A 603 -12.64 -36.81 8.69
N SER A 604 -13.09 -38.05 8.56
CA SER A 604 -14.21 -38.44 7.71
C SER A 604 -15.35 -39.00 8.55
N ALA A 605 -16.56 -38.84 8.04
CA ALA A 605 -17.74 -39.51 8.53
C ALA A 605 -18.35 -40.33 7.40
N ASP A 606 -18.71 -41.57 7.71
CA ASP A 606 -19.51 -42.43 6.85
C ASP A 606 -20.81 -42.80 7.58
N LEU A 607 -21.78 -43.34 6.86
CA LEU A 607 -23.11 -43.63 7.40
C LEU A 607 -23.58 -45.02 7.00
N LYS A 608 -24.02 -45.80 7.99
CA LYS A 608 -24.74 -47.06 7.79
C LYS A 608 -26.21 -46.90 8.12
N LEU A 609 -27.07 -47.46 7.26
CA LEU A 609 -28.52 -47.40 7.36
C LEU A 609 -29.08 -48.82 7.48
N PHE A 610 -30.02 -49.02 8.40
CA PHE A 610 -30.62 -50.32 8.65
C PHE A 610 -32.13 -50.27 8.48
N ASP A 611 -32.73 -51.34 7.96
CA ASP A 611 -34.19 -51.48 7.90
C ASP A 611 -34.81 -51.76 9.29
N VAL A 612 -36.14 -51.83 9.36
CA VAL A 612 -36.88 -52.10 10.61
C VAL A 612 -36.58 -53.47 11.24
N ASN A 613 -35.94 -54.39 10.50
CA ASN A 613 -35.50 -55.70 10.98
C ASN A 613 -34.00 -55.71 11.32
N GLY A 614 -33.29 -54.59 11.19
CA GLY A 614 -31.85 -54.45 11.46
C GLY A 614 -30.95 -54.91 10.32
N VAL A 615 -31.45 -55.05 9.09
CA VAL A 615 -30.64 -55.41 7.92
C VAL A 615 -30.02 -54.15 7.32
N ASP A 616 -28.71 -54.17 7.04
CA ASP A 616 -28.01 -53.07 6.36
C ASP A 616 -28.57 -52.86 4.95
N ILE A 617 -29.04 -51.65 4.69
CA ILE A 617 -29.64 -51.22 3.43
C ILE A 617 -28.93 -49.98 2.87
N SER A 618 -27.73 -49.65 3.33
CA SER A 618 -26.95 -48.47 2.90
C SER A 618 -26.75 -48.43 1.38
N ASP A 619 -26.56 -49.59 0.76
CA ASP A 619 -26.46 -49.75 -0.70
C ASP A 619 -27.72 -49.33 -1.48
N LYS A 620 -28.86 -49.12 -0.81
CA LYS A 620 -30.07 -48.59 -1.44
C LYS A 620 -30.11 -47.06 -1.47
N PHE A 621 -29.16 -46.39 -0.83
CA PHE A 621 -29.06 -44.93 -0.80
C PHE A 621 -27.83 -44.45 -1.58
N SER A 622 -27.86 -43.21 -2.02
CA SER A 622 -26.69 -42.52 -2.54
C SER A 622 -26.09 -41.68 -1.42
N ILE A 623 -25.09 -42.22 -0.71
CA ILE A 623 -24.46 -41.54 0.41
C ILE A 623 -23.24 -40.79 -0.12
N ASP A 624 -23.31 -39.46 -0.07
CA ASP A 624 -22.18 -38.57 -0.32
C ASP A 624 -21.44 -38.34 1.01
N ASN A 625 -20.32 -39.04 1.15
CA ASN A 625 -19.35 -38.93 2.23
C ASN A 625 -18.02 -38.32 1.74
N THR A 626 -18.04 -37.63 0.59
CA THR A 626 -16.82 -37.04 0.01
C THR A 626 -16.30 -35.85 0.80
N LYS A 627 -17.15 -35.23 1.61
CA LYS A 627 -16.79 -34.13 2.52
C LYS A 627 -16.05 -34.64 3.74
N THR A 628 -14.96 -33.97 4.10
CA THR A 628 -14.17 -34.22 5.31
C THR A 628 -14.26 -33.03 6.27
N GLY A 629 -14.25 -33.31 7.57
CA GLY A 629 -14.08 -32.29 8.61
C GLY A 629 -12.60 -32.09 8.94
N THR A 630 -12.28 -31.05 9.72
CA THR A 630 -10.93 -30.79 10.24
C THR A 630 -10.87 -30.95 11.75
N LEU A 631 -9.72 -31.36 12.29
CA LEU A 631 -9.39 -31.37 13.70
C LEU A 631 -8.19 -30.45 13.90
N HIS A 632 -8.40 -29.30 14.54
CA HIS A 632 -7.36 -28.29 14.75
C HIS A 632 -7.00 -28.17 16.23
N VAL A 633 -5.75 -28.48 16.55
CA VAL A 633 -5.18 -28.24 17.88
C VAL A 633 -4.29 -26.99 17.81
N TYR A 634 -4.71 -25.91 18.47
CA TYR A 634 -4.03 -24.61 18.48
C TYR A 634 -2.90 -24.56 19.52
N LYS A 635 -1.79 -23.89 19.16
CA LYS A 635 -0.68 -23.55 20.06
C LYS A 635 -1.08 -22.44 21.04
N TYR A 636 -0.41 -22.36 22.19
CA TYR A 636 -0.55 -21.24 23.12
C TYR A 636 0.18 -20.00 22.60
N THR A 637 -0.42 -18.82 22.65
CA THR A 637 0.28 -17.58 22.25
C THR A 637 1.12 -17.05 23.40
N LEU A 638 2.41 -16.82 23.15
CA LEU A 638 3.32 -16.16 24.08
C LEU A 638 3.96 -14.96 23.40
N THR A 639 3.97 -13.82 24.07
CA THR A 639 4.58 -12.59 23.55
C THR A 639 5.81 -12.22 24.38
N VAL A 640 6.95 -12.07 23.70
CA VAL A 640 8.18 -11.52 24.29
C VAL A 640 8.39 -10.10 23.79
N THR A 641 8.49 -9.15 24.71
CA THR A 641 8.79 -7.75 24.40
C THR A 641 10.20 -7.42 24.89
N THR A 642 11.12 -7.04 24.01
CA THR A 642 12.47 -6.61 24.41
C THR A 642 12.52 -5.09 24.59
N GLY A 643 13.34 -4.61 25.52
CA GLY A 643 13.49 -3.17 25.78
C GLY A 643 14.25 -2.43 24.68
N GLY A 644 14.01 -1.13 24.58
CA GLY A 644 14.82 -0.23 23.73
C GLY A 644 15.89 0.50 24.54
N ALA A 645 16.91 1.04 23.87
CA ALA A 645 17.94 1.87 24.48
C ALA A 645 18.48 2.86 23.47
N GLU A 646 19.15 3.91 23.97
CA GLU A 646 19.74 4.95 23.16
C GLU A 646 21.06 5.40 23.77
N LYS A 647 22.06 5.67 22.91
CA LYS A 647 23.31 6.33 23.31
C LYS A 647 23.93 7.13 22.17
N THR A 648 24.86 8.00 22.50
CA THR A 648 25.80 8.58 21.53
C THR A 648 26.92 7.58 21.24
N TYR A 649 27.45 7.55 20.01
CA TYR A 649 28.53 6.66 19.62
C TYR A 649 29.75 6.84 20.56
N ASP A 650 30.27 5.71 21.04
CA ASP A 650 31.39 5.66 22.00
C ASP A 650 32.39 4.54 21.64
N GLY A 651 32.27 3.96 20.44
CA GLY A 651 33.08 2.82 19.98
C GLY A 651 32.68 1.45 20.54
N THR A 652 31.69 1.38 21.44
CA THR A 652 31.21 0.11 22.00
C THR A 652 29.80 -0.24 21.48
N PRO A 653 29.42 -1.52 21.35
CA PRO A 653 28.05 -1.89 20.99
C PRO A 653 27.03 -1.45 22.06
N LEU A 654 25.87 -0.93 21.62
CA LEU A 654 24.69 -0.75 22.46
C LEU A 654 23.93 -2.07 22.59
N THR A 655 23.65 -2.51 23.81
CA THR A 655 22.81 -3.66 24.13
C THR A 655 21.78 -3.29 25.19
N ASN A 656 20.67 -4.04 25.26
CA ASN A 656 19.71 -3.93 26.35
C ASN A 656 19.12 -5.31 26.66
N ASP A 657 19.46 -5.87 27.82
CA ASP A 657 19.04 -7.24 28.18
C ASP A 657 17.62 -7.31 28.79
N SER A 658 16.91 -6.18 28.88
CA SER A 658 15.56 -6.15 29.45
C SER A 658 14.53 -6.75 28.49
N TYR A 659 13.60 -7.51 29.07
CA TYR A 659 12.45 -8.06 28.35
C TYR A 659 11.27 -8.30 29.30
N THR A 660 10.09 -8.46 28.74
CA THR A 660 8.89 -8.97 29.42
C THR A 660 8.29 -10.12 28.62
N VAL A 661 7.59 -11.01 29.32
CA VAL A 661 6.90 -12.17 28.73
C VAL A 661 5.45 -12.18 29.19
N THR A 662 4.51 -12.34 28.26
CA THR A 662 3.08 -12.50 28.54
C THR A 662 2.53 -13.72 27.80
N GLY A 663 1.46 -14.33 28.31
CA GLY A 663 0.82 -15.51 27.68
C GLY A 663 1.45 -16.87 28.03
N LEU A 664 2.42 -16.91 28.96
CA LEU A 664 3.00 -18.15 29.46
C LEU A 664 1.97 -18.92 30.31
N GLN A 665 1.83 -20.23 30.06
CA GLN A 665 0.89 -21.06 30.80
C GLN A 665 1.38 -21.37 32.22
N ASP A 666 0.44 -21.66 33.12
CA ASP A 666 0.75 -21.97 34.51
C ASP A 666 1.59 -23.25 34.62
N GLY A 667 2.73 -23.17 35.32
CA GLY A 667 3.70 -24.26 35.43
C GLY A 667 4.79 -24.31 34.35
N ASP A 668 4.70 -23.50 33.29
CA ASP A 668 5.74 -23.39 32.26
C ASP A 668 6.74 -22.28 32.60
N VAL A 669 7.97 -22.40 32.10
CA VAL A 669 9.06 -21.43 32.31
C VAL A 669 9.60 -20.96 30.96
N ALA A 670 9.56 -19.65 30.70
CA ALA A 670 10.18 -19.05 29.52
C ALA A 670 11.63 -18.64 29.80
N GLU A 671 12.57 -19.25 29.09
CA GLU A 671 13.97 -18.85 29.03
C GLU A 671 14.19 -17.94 27.82
N VAL A 672 14.34 -16.64 28.07
CA VAL A 672 14.59 -15.64 27.03
C VAL A 672 16.04 -15.20 27.09
N VAL A 673 16.71 -15.26 25.94
CA VAL A 673 18.06 -14.72 25.76
C VAL A 673 17.96 -13.55 24.81
N VAL A 674 18.16 -12.33 25.32
CA VAL A 674 18.24 -11.14 24.47
C VAL A 674 19.59 -11.13 23.77
N THR A 675 19.57 -10.95 22.44
CA THR A 675 20.74 -11.07 21.56
C THR A 675 20.98 -9.83 20.70
N GLY A 676 20.05 -8.88 20.72
CA GLY A 676 20.14 -7.67 19.93
C GLY A 676 21.30 -6.78 20.34
N LYS A 677 21.96 -6.19 19.34
CA LYS A 677 23.00 -5.19 19.53
C LYS A 677 23.01 -4.20 18.38
N ASN A 678 23.39 -2.96 18.65
CA ASN A 678 23.74 -1.98 17.63
C ASN A 678 25.21 -1.58 17.77
N SER A 679 25.99 -1.68 16.70
CA SER A 679 27.42 -1.35 16.69
C SER A 679 27.76 -0.21 15.73
N GLY A 680 26.77 0.33 15.00
CA GLY A 680 26.94 1.44 14.07
C GLY A 680 25.89 2.52 14.33
N LEU A 681 25.91 3.61 13.55
CA LEU A 681 24.91 4.67 13.67
C LEU A 681 23.50 4.22 13.29
N GLY A 682 22.50 4.92 13.82
CA GLY A 682 21.10 4.71 13.50
C GLY A 682 20.42 3.69 14.42
N VAL A 683 19.31 3.11 13.94
CA VAL A 683 18.46 2.20 14.72
C VAL A 683 18.74 0.74 14.36
N ALA A 684 18.95 -0.13 15.35
CA ALA A 684 18.87 -1.59 15.19
C ALA A 684 17.83 -2.21 16.13
N LYS A 685 17.23 -3.34 15.76
CA LYS A 685 16.24 -4.04 16.59
C LYS A 685 16.91 -4.90 17.67
N ASN A 686 16.37 -4.84 18.89
CA ASN A 686 16.82 -5.62 20.02
C ASN A 686 16.26 -7.06 19.98
N THR A 687 16.88 -7.97 19.23
CA THR A 687 16.40 -9.34 18.99
C THR A 687 16.51 -10.27 20.22
N CYS A 688 15.78 -11.38 20.25
CA CYS A 688 15.87 -12.40 21.29
C CYS A 688 15.60 -13.83 20.79
N ALA A 689 16.18 -14.80 21.50
CA ALA A 689 15.84 -16.22 21.43
C ALA A 689 14.96 -16.61 22.63
N VAL A 690 14.05 -17.57 22.44
CA VAL A 690 13.05 -17.97 23.45
C VAL A 690 12.94 -19.48 23.45
N ASN A 691 13.11 -20.10 24.62
CA ASN A 691 12.80 -21.49 24.89
C ASN A 691 11.74 -21.55 25.99
N ILE A 692 10.81 -22.50 25.91
CA ILE A 692 9.80 -22.71 26.93
C ILE A 692 9.95 -24.13 27.46
N LEU A 693 10.01 -24.24 28.77
CA LEU A 693 10.24 -25.51 29.47
C LEU A 693 9.02 -25.84 30.35
N ARG A 694 8.53 -27.07 30.24
CA ARG A 694 7.55 -27.65 31.16
C ARG A 694 8.20 -28.79 31.90
N ASN A 695 8.31 -28.70 33.22
CA ASN A 695 9.00 -29.71 34.05
C ASN A 695 10.44 -30.06 33.59
N GLY A 696 11.12 -29.13 32.91
CA GLY A 696 12.47 -29.31 32.39
C GLY A 696 12.57 -29.89 30.96
N GLU A 697 11.45 -30.16 30.30
CA GLU A 697 11.41 -30.58 28.89
C GLU A 697 11.05 -29.41 27.97
N LEU A 698 11.66 -29.35 26.78
CA LEU A 698 11.44 -28.30 25.80
C LEU A 698 10.05 -28.44 25.16
N VAL A 699 9.18 -27.48 25.44
CA VAL A 699 7.80 -27.41 24.92
C VAL A 699 7.57 -26.16 24.07
N THR A 700 8.62 -25.49 23.62
CA THR A 700 8.52 -24.27 22.77
C THR A 700 7.62 -24.48 21.56
N ASP A 701 7.60 -25.69 20.99
CA ASP A 701 6.79 -26.02 19.82
C ASP A 701 5.28 -26.06 20.12
N GLU A 702 4.87 -26.09 21.40
CA GLU A 702 3.47 -25.95 21.82
C GLU A 702 3.01 -24.49 21.85
N TYR A 703 3.93 -23.54 21.64
CA TYR A 703 3.67 -22.12 21.68
C TYR A 703 3.88 -21.45 20.31
N ASP A 704 3.03 -20.48 20.02
CA ASP A 704 3.28 -19.45 19.01
C ASP A 704 3.97 -18.25 19.69
N VAL A 705 5.29 -18.12 19.47
CA VAL A 705 6.11 -17.10 20.12
C VAL A 705 6.17 -15.82 19.28
N GLN A 706 5.39 -14.83 19.69
CA GLN A 706 5.36 -13.49 19.12
C GLN A 706 6.44 -12.60 19.75
N ARG A 707 7.02 -11.70 18.94
CA ARG A 707 8.12 -10.83 19.38
C ARG A 707 7.81 -9.37 19.10
N VAL A 708 7.89 -8.54 20.13
CA VAL A 708 7.84 -7.08 20.04
C VAL A 708 9.23 -6.55 20.36
N LEU A 709 10.00 -6.21 19.33
CA LEU A 709 11.41 -5.88 19.49
C LEU A 709 11.62 -4.38 19.73
N GLY A 710 12.26 -4.04 20.84
CA GLY A 710 12.68 -2.67 21.15
C GLY A 710 13.77 -2.15 20.21
N ASP A 711 13.95 -0.83 20.17
CA ASP A 711 14.92 -0.15 19.31
C ASP A 711 16.21 0.21 20.06
N LEU A 712 17.36 -0.03 19.45
CA LEU A 712 18.69 0.32 19.93
C LEU A 712 19.25 1.45 19.04
N GLN A 713 19.16 2.69 19.50
CA GLN A 713 19.55 3.88 18.75
C GLN A 713 20.98 4.32 19.11
N VAL A 714 21.83 4.52 18.11
CA VAL A 714 23.18 5.10 18.28
C VAL A 714 23.29 6.40 17.48
N ASN A 715 23.48 7.51 18.18
CA ASN A 715 23.57 8.85 17.61
C ASN A 715 25.02 9.26 17.31
N GLU A 716 25.17 10.19 16.36
CA GLU A 716 26.45 10.84 16.04
C GLU A 716 27.02 11.65 17.21
N ILE A 717 28.34 11.89 17.16
CA ILE A 717 29.07 12.71 18.12
C ILE A 717 29.23 14.12 17.58
N ALA A 718 28.85 15.14 18.36
CA ALA A 718 29.13 16.51 17.99
C ALA A 718 30.63 16.82 18.18
N MET A 719 31.29 17.33 17.13
CA MET A 719 32.68 17.77 17.19
C MET A 719 32.83 19.17 16.58
N GLU A 720 33.66 20.01 17.18
CA GLU A 720 34.00 21.34 16.65
C GLU A 720 35.49 21.40 16.28
N VAL A 721 35.80 21.85 15.06
CA VAL A 721 37.16 21.98 14.53
C VAL A 721 37.41 23.42 14.09
N LYS A 722 38.44 24.07 14.65
CA LYS A 722 38.76 25.48 14.36
C LYS A 722 40.17 25.63 13.78
N ALA A 723 40.26 26.27 12.62
CA ALA A 723 41.52 26.66 12.02
C ALA A 723 42.12 27.89 12.73
N ALA A 724 43.44 27.96 12.79
CA ALA A 724 44.14 29.04 13.47
C ALA A 724 44.10 30.35 12.66
N SER A 725 44.07 31.48 13.37
CA SER A 725 44.26 32.81 12.80
C SER A 725 45.66 33.33 13.11
N VAL A 726 46.37 33.82 12.10
CA VAL A 726 47.75 34.30 12.22
C VAL A 726 47.92 35.64 11.52
N GLU A 727 48.68 36.52 12.17
CA GLU A 727 48.97 37.87 11.71
C GLU A 727 50.48 38.11 11.66
N LYS A 728 50.97 38.74 10.59
CA LYS A 728 52.36 39.22 10.48
C LYS A 728 52.44 40.64 9.90
N VAL A 729 53.57 41.30 10.11
CA VAL A 729 53.87 42.61 9.50
C VAL A 729 54.46 42.39 8.10
N TYR A 730 54.13 43.27 7.15
CA TYR A 730 54.61 43.22 5.77
C TYR A 730 56.14 43.13 5.67
N ASP A 731 56.61 42.01 5.13
CA ASP A 731 58.02 41.65 4.93
C ASP A 731 58.34 41.29 3.47
N GLY A 732 57.34 41.39 2.57
CA GLY A 732 57.45 41.02 1.16
C GLY A 732 57.32 39.53 0.87
N MET A 733 57.06 38.68 1.87
CA MET A 733 56.82 37.24 1.71
C MET A 733 55.33 36.92 1.86
N SER A 734 54.82 35.93 1.13
CA SER A 734 53.45 35.44 1.33
C SER A 734 53.24 34.93 2.76
N LEU A 735 51.98 34.92 3.20
CA LEU A 735 51.53 34.23 4.41
C LEU A 735 50.60 33.10 3.97
N THR A 736 50.96 31.86 4.27
CA THR A 736 50.21 30.67 3.88
C THR A 736 49.57 30.00 5.08
N TRP A 737 48.65 29.07 4.82
CA TRP A 737 48.11 28.18 5.84
C TRP A 737 49.21 27.38 6.55
N GLU A 738 50.34 27.07 5.91
CA GLU A 738 51.47 26.36 6.55
C GLU A 738 52.11 27.21 7.65
N ASP A 739 52.24 28.52 7.41
CA ASP A 739 52.78 29.48 8.37
C ASP A 739 51.85 29.66 9.58
N ALA A 740 50.54 29.47 9.38
CA ALA A 740 49.54 29.61 10.42
C ALA A 740 49.45 28.40 11.37
N ASN A 741 49.92 27.23 10.95
CA ASN A 741 49.64 25.97 11.61
C ASN A 741 50.85 25.33 12.30
N SER A 742 51.56 26.11 13.10
CA SER A 742 52.45 25.52 14.11
C SER A 742 51.64 25.04 15.34
N TRP A 743 51.04 23.84 15.20
CA TRP A 743 50.70 22.88 16.28
C TRP A 743 49.37 22.95 17.06
N THR A 744 48.37 23.78 16.74
CA THR A 744 47.07 23.69 17.45
C THR A 744 45.86 23.99 16.58
N ILE A 745 45.28 22.94 16.00
CA ILE A 745 43.86 22.94 15.63
C ILE A 745 43.08 22.68 16.92
N ALA A 746 42.17 23.58 17.28
CA ALA A 746 41.30 23.36 18.42
C ALA A 746 40.22 22.36 18.00
N CYS A 747 40.22 21.20 18.66
CA CYS A 747 39.24 20.14 18.46
C CYS A 747 38.57 19.86 19.81
N ASP A 748 37.25 20.04 19.88
CA ASP A 748 36.43 19.70 21.04
C ASP A 748 35.39 18.65 20.64
N GLY A 749 35.16 17.66 21.51
CA GLY A 749 34.18 16.60 21.27
C GLY A 749 34.69 15.32 20.57
N LYS A 750 36.00 15.16 20.34
CA LYS A 750 36.55 13.89 19.78
C LYS A 750 36.59 12.77 20.82
N ILE A 751 36.43 11.51 20.39
CA ILE A 751 36.74 10.34 21.23
C ILE A 751 38.25 10.27 21.54
N ASP A 752 38.60 9.86 22.76
CA ASP A 752 39.98 9.58 23.15
C ASP A 752 40.57 8.43 22.31
N GLY A 753 41.76 8.63 21.75
CA GLY A 753 42.39 7.69 20.81
C GLY A 753 42.07 7.97 19.33
N HIS A 754 41.03 8.73 19.02
CA HIS A 754 40.80 9.17 17.64
C HIS A 754 41.75 10.31 17.25
N THR A 755 42.22 10.26 16.00
CA THR A 755 43.12 11.26 15.39
C THR A 755 42.35 12.06 14.34
N VAL A 756 42.46 13.39 14.41
CA VAL A 756 41.76 14.30 13.48
C VAL A 756 42.77 14.87 12.50
N TYR A 757 42.55 14.63 11.21
CA TYR A 757 43.28 15.21 10.09
C TYR A 757 42.45 16.33 9.50
N VAL A 758 43.09 17.46 9.21
CA VAL A 758 42.42 18.64 8.66
C VAL A 758 43.22 19.14 7.47
N GLU A 759 42.56 19.23 6.32
CA GLU A 759 43.11 19.84 5.12
C GLU A 759 42.72 21.32 5.09
N LEU A 760 43.70 22.19 4.87
CA LEU A 760 43.54 23.63 4.94
C LEU A 760 43.94 24.28 3.60
N THR A 761 43.30 25.40 3.29
CA THR A 761 43.69 26.27 2.19
C THR A 761 43.66 27.72 2.64
N GLY A 762 44.55 28.52 2.08
CA GLY A 762 44.69 29.92 2.45
C GLY A 762 46.08 30.40 2.09
N GLU A 763 46.12 31.42 1.25
CA GLU A 763 47.36 32.13 0.91
C GLU A 763 47.03 33.60 0.75
N LEU A 764 47.83 34.42 1.41
CA LEU A 764 47.85 35.86 1.23
C LEU A 764 49.19 36.23 0.59
N ALA A 765 49.12 36.74 -0.64
CA ALA A 765 50.30 37.16 -1.38
C ALA A 765 51.07 38.26 -0.62
N GLY A 766 52.40 38.17 -0.64
CA GLY A 766 53.30 39.12 0.04
C GLY A 766 53.45 40.47 -0.66
N ASP A 767 52.59 40.82 -1.61
CA ASP A 767 52.70 42.01 -2.45
C ASP A 767 52.02 43.25 -1.82
N MET A 768 51.02 43.06 -0.96
CA MET A 768 50.39 44.15 -0.19
C MET A 768 49.74 43.68 1.12
N PRO A 769 49.59 44.55 2.13
CA PRO A 769 48.81 44.26 3.32
C PRO A 769 47.36 43.86 3.00
N GLY A 770 46.82 42.90 3.74
CA GLY A 770 45.48 42.36 3.51
C GLY A 770 45.11 41.28 4.52
N GLU A 771 43.93 40.71 4.36
CA GLU A 771 43.48 39.52 5.10
C GLU A 771 42.78 38.55 4.17
N CYS A 772 42.95 37.26 4.38
CA CYS A 772 42.18 36.21 3.73
C CYS A 772 41.86 35.09 4.74
N PRO A 773 40.83 34.27 4.49
CA PRO A 773 40.51 33.18 5.40
C PRO A 773 41.54 32.04 5.35
N ASN A 774 41.72 31.36 6.47
CA ASN A 774 42.41 30.07 6.58
C ASN A 774 41.32 28.99 6.59
N HIS A 775 40.93 28.52 5.41
CA HIS A 775 39.76 27.69 5.18
C HIS A 775 40.02 26.21 5.48
N ILE A 776 39.13 25.58 6.24
CA ILE A 776 39.06 24.12 6.38
C ILE A 776 38.36 23.54 5.15
N VAL A 777 39.11 22.76 4.37
CA VAL A 777 38.60 22.09 3.16
C VAL A 777 38.01 20.74 3.49
N LYS A 778 38.67 20.01 4.40
CA LYS A 778 38.26 18.66 4.77
C LYS A 778 38.67 18.36 6.20
N VAL A 779 37.82 17.63 6.91
CA VAL A 779 38.16 16.99 8.19
C VAL A 779 37.98 15.50 8.00
N THR A 780 38.98 14.72 8.41
CA THR A 780 38.93 13.26 8.46
C THR A 780 39.27 12.81 9.87
N VAL A 781 38.44 11.96 10.46
CA VAL A 781 38.67 11.37 11.77
C VAL A 781 39.04 9.90 11.58
N LEU A 782 40.22 9.52 12.07
CA LEU A 782 40.65 8.12 12.09
C LEU A 782 40.56 7.55 13.52
N ASP A 783 40.16 6.29 13.64
CA ASP A 783 40.24 5.55 14.89
C ASP A 783 41.68 5.07 15.19
N GLU A 784 41.87 4.33 16.29
CA GLU A 784 43.17 3.78 16.69
C GLU A 784 43.77 2.75 15.71
N ASN A 785 42.97 2.24 14.78
CA ASN A 785 43.36 1.27 13.75
C ASN A 785 43.54 1.93 12.37
N GLU A 786 43.56 3.26 12.32
CA GLU A 786 43.65 4.07 11.08
C GLU A 786 42.44 3.91 10.14
N GLN A 787 41.28 3.47 10.64
CA GLN A 787 40.04 3.43 9.85
C GLN A 787 39.32 4.78 9.87
N ASP A 788 38.80 5.20 8.73
CA ASP A 788 38.00 6.43 8.60
C ASP A 788 36.65 6.25 9.31
N VAL A 789 36.46 7.02 10.38
CA VAL A 789 35.26 7.06 11.23
C VAL A 789 34.64 8.45 11.22
N THR A 790 34.90 9.26 10.18
CA THR A 790 34.39 10.63 10.06
C THR A 790 32.86 10.67 10.12
N ASP A 791 32.20 9.69 9.51
CA ASP A 791 30.73 9.61 9.47
C ASP A 791 30.08 9.43 10.86
N TYR A 792 30.85 9.06 11.90
CA TYR A 792 30.36 8.97 13.28
C TYR A 792 30.26 10.32 13.99
N TYR A 793 30.69 11.40 13.32
CA TYR A 793 30.75 12.74 13.88
C TYR A 793 29.90 13.73 13.07
N THR A 794 29.10 14.51 13.79
CA THR A 794 28.57 15.77 13.27
C THR A 794 29.64 16.85 13.46
N ILE A 795 30.41 17.15 12.40
CA ILE A 795 31.56 18.05 12.48
C ILE A 795 31.15 19.48 12.10
N LYS A 796 31.32 20.40 13.05
CA LYS A 796 31.21 21.84 12.80
C LYS A 796 32.60 22.44 12.62
N THR A 797 32.86 23.04 11.46
CA THR A 797 34.13 23.72 11.18
C THR A 797 34.03 25.23 11.43
N THR A 798 35.14 25.86 11.78
CA THR A 798 35.27 27.32 11.84
C THR A 798 36.61 27.72 11.25
N ASP A 799 36.57 28.53 10.21
CA ASP A 799 37.77 29.01 9.53
C ASP A 799 38.54 30.04 10.38
N GLY A 800 39.85 30.05 10.19
CA GLY A 800 40.74 31.06 10.75
C GLY A 800 40.94 32.24 9.80
N THR A 801 41.89 33.11 10.12
CA THR A 801 42.22 34.28 9.30
C THR A 801 43.72 34.46 9.17
N LEU A 802 44.21 34.60 7.95
CA LEU A 802 45.58 35.00 7.63
C LEU A 802 45.61 36.51 7.39
N LYS A 803 46.51 37.23 8.05
CA LYS A 803 46.57 38.69 7.96
C LYS A 803 47.99 39.22 7.82
N ILE A 804 48.22 40.10 6.85
CA ILE A 804 49.45 40.88 6.69
C ILE A 804 49.12 42.35 6.94
N THR A 805 49.73 42.96 7.96
CA THR A 805 49.52 44.38 8.29
C THR A 805 50.61 45.29 7.72
N ALA A 806 50.26 46.56 7.50
CA ALA A 806 51.23 47.58 7.14
C ALA A 806 52.28 47.79 8.27
N PRO A 807 53.51 48.24 7.94
CA PRO A 807 54.57 48.48 8.92
C PRO A 807 54.27 49.59 9.94
#